data_AF-A0AAD8YTI6-F1
#
_entry.id   AF-A0AAD8YTI6-F1
#
_cell.length_a   1.000
_cell.length_b   1.000
_cell.length_c   1.000
_cell.angle_alpha   90.00
_cell.angle_beta   90.00
_cell.angle_gamma   90.00
#
_symmetry.space_group_name_H-M   'P 1'
#
loop_
_entity.id
_entity.type
_entity.pdbx_description
1 polymer ?
#
loop_
_entity_poly.entity_id
_entity_poly.type
_entity_poly.pdbx_seq_one_letter_code
_entity_poly.pdbx_strand_id
1 'polypeptide(L)'
;MSRFEPSSTIGYNKLLDNISIVRRRLNRPLTLSEKIVYGHLDDPSGQEIVRGRTYLRLRPDRVAMQDATAQMAMLQFISSGLPRVAVPSTIHCDHLIEAQVGGAQDLQRAKEVNQEVYNFLATASARYGVGFWKPGSGIIHQIILENYAYPGVMLIGTDSHTPNGGGLGGICIGVGGADAVDVMAGIPWELKCPSVIGVKLTGTLSGWTSPKDVILKVAGILTVKGGTGAIMEYHGPGVNSISCTGMATICNMGAEIGATTSVFPYNYRMKTYLEKTGRKEIADLADEHKECLIPDPGCQYDQLIEINLSELKPHINGPFTPDLAHPVSEVGAAAQQNGWPLEVKVGLIGSCTNSSYEDMGRAVSLARQALQWGLKCKAQFTITPGSEQIRTTIERDGYAKVLRDVGGVVLANACGPCIGQWDRRDVKKGEKNTIVTSFNRNFTARNDANPATHAFVTSPEIVTALAIAGTLNFNPETDFLTAPNGEKFKLEPPTGDELPARDFDPGEDTYQQPPADGGSVWVEVNPQSNRLQLLEPFQRWDGKDLEDMQVLIKVKGKCTTDHISAAGPWLKFRGHLDNISNNLLIGAVNVENSAINKIRNQLTGEYGGVPDVARGYKANGIQWVVVGDENYGEGSSREHAALEPRHLGGRAIITKSFARIHETNLKKQGLLPLTFSDHWDYDRICPDDKISIVGLQSFAPGRPLTAVLKHADGSLEKIQLNHTFNETQIEWMFVVVEMVDTVRIPPWNFHRQLNDAIAEELNKKLANKARLMHLPFPQVVYNVGLCICLYDITKLEDSYIFPGDGASHTKVHFRYVVFHPFLEEILVGKIKYCSQEGVHVSLGFFDDILIPPESLQQPAKLYPSQAVLIAQEQPLLSVFWSLTARPSDEAEQVWVWEYETDEGAHDLYMDQGEEIRFRVVDELFLDTSPTGPKTEQEAPPSSTTPAAAADDSTQKKETPYTLLRCCRCFGSCEIRCDFLAPTPTGTRPVCAVDAPEFRAHHTQIVG
;
A
#
# COMPACT_ATOMS: atom_id res chain seq x y z
N MET A 1 -20.38 2.08 -12.86
CA MET A 1 -19.16 1.25 -12.70
C MET A 1 -19.56 -0.19 -12.44
N SER A 2 -20.46 -0.44 -11.50
CA SER A 2 -21.12 -1.75 -11.32
C SER A 2 -22.57 -1.56 -10.87
N ARG A 3 -23.35 -2.65 -10.79
CA ARG A 3 -24.71 -2.64 -10.21
C ARG A 3 -24.76 -2.25 -8.72
N PHE A 4 -23.63 -2.34 -8.01
CA PHE A 4 -23.53 -2.02 -6.57
C PHE A 4 -23.14 -0.56 -6.33
N GLU A 5 -22.66 0.12 -7.38
CA GLU A 5 -22.27 1.53 -7.34
C GLU A 5 -22.92 2.31 -8.51
N PRO A 6 -24.26 2.44 -8.52
CA PRO A 6 -24.98 3.06 -9.64
C PRO A 6 -24.68 4.56 -9.79
N SER A 7 -24.21 5.22 -8.72
CA SER A 7 -23.79 6.63 -8.73
C SER A 7 -22.39 6.86 -9.29
N SER A 8 -21.57 5.81 -9.44
CA SER A 8 -20.21 5.91 -9.98
C SER A 8 -20.21 5.56 -11.47
N THR A 9 -19.70 6.43 -12.33
CA THR A 9 -19.70 6.25 -13.79
C THR A 9 -18.34 5.78 -14.32
N ILE A 10 -18.32 5.17 -15.51
CA ILE A 10 -17.06 4.79 -16.18
C ILE A 10 -16.50 6.03 -16.90
N GLY A 11 -15.24 6.36 -16.63
CA GLY A 11 -14.60 7.60 -17.07
C GLY A 11 -13.83 7.53 -18.40
N TYR A 12 -14.33 6.89 -19.46
CA TYR A 12 -13.56 6.75 -20.72
C TYR A 12 -13.22 8.07 -21.41
N ASN A 13 -14.05 9.11 -21.30
CA ASN A 13 -13.71 10.43 -21.83
C ASN A 13 -12.46 11.00 -21.14
N LYS A 14 -12.41 10.94 -19.80
CA LYS A 14 -11.23 11.34 -19.02
C LYS A 14 -10.00 10.51 -19.40
N LEU A 15 -10.19 9.20 -19.57
CA LEU A 15 -9.13 8.29 -20.02
C LEU A 15 -8.56 8.73 -21.38
N LEU A 16 -9.44 9.01 -22.36
CA LEU A 16 -9.06 9.43 -23.70
C LEU A 16 -8.37 10.80 -23.72
N ASP A 17 -8.86 11.75 -22.92
CA ASP A 17 -8.24 13.08 -22.77
C ASP A 17 -6.81 12.97 -22.24
N ASN A 18 -6.62 12.18 -21.19
CA ASN A 18 -5.31 11.94 -20.59
C ASN A 18 -4.36 11.21 -21.56
N ILE A 19 -4.85 10.17 -22.25
CA ILE A 19 -4.09 9.48 -23.30
C ILE A 19 -3.67 10.46 -24.40
N SER A 20 -4.57 11.38 -24.80
CA SER A 20 -4.28 12.37 -25.84
C SER A 20 -3.21 13.37 -25.41
N ILE A 21 -3.24 13.82 -24.15
CA ILE A 21 -2.18 14.68 -23.57
C ILE A 21 -0.84 13.95 -23.60
N VAL A 22 -0.80 12.71 -23.08
CA VAL A 22 0.44 11.93 -22.99
C VAL A 22 0.98 11.57 -24.37
N ARG A 23 0.11 11.18 -25.31
CA ARG A 23 0.49 10.86 -26.69
C ARG A 23 1.14 12.05 -27.39
N ARG A 24 0.62 13.28 -27.20
CA ARG A 24 1.24 14.50 -27.74
C ARG A 24 2.64 14.75 -27.17
N ARG A 25 2.85 14.44 -25.88
CA ARG A 25 4.15 14.61 -25.20
C ARG A 25 5.17 13.57 -25.64
N LEU A 26 4.77 12.30 -25.72
CA LEU A 26 5.68 11.18 -26.02
C LEU A 26 5.91 10.98 -27.52
N ASN A 27 5.00 11.46 -28.38
CA ASN A 27 5.07 11.40 -29.83
C ASN A 27 5.44 10.01 -30.40
N ARG A 28 4.84 8.96 -29.83
CA ARG A 28 5.00 7.57 -30.27
C ARG A 28 3.71 6.76 -30.03
N PRO A 29 3.52 5.64 -30.74
CA PRO A 29 2.44 4.70 -30.44
C PRO A 29 2.55 4.15 -29.02
N LEU A 30 1.41 4.00 -28.35
CA LEU A 30 1.33 3.45 -26.98
C LEU A 30 0.86 2.01 -27.00
N THR A 31 1.44 1.16 -26.16
CA THR A 31 0.89 -0.17 -25.87
C THR A 31 -0.47 -0.03 -25.17
N LEU A 32 -1.24 -1.12 -25.06
CA LEU A 32 -2.51 -1.09 -24.34
C LEU A 32 -2.31 -0.70 -22.86
N SER A 33 -1.34 -1.35 -22.24
CA SER A 33 -0.95 -1.09 -20.86
C SER A 33 -0.54 0.36 -20.64
N GLU A 34 0.23 0.96 -21.54
CA GLU A 34 0.57 2.39 -21.49
C GLU A 34 -0.66 3.29 -21.63
N LYS A 35 -1.59 2.99 -22.54
CA LYS A 35 -2.82 3.77 -22.68
C LYS A 35 -3.61 3.80 -21.37
N ILE A 36 -3.84 2.64 -20.77
CA ILE A 36 -4.63 2.56 -19.55
C ILE A 36 -3.86 3.17 -18.38
N VAL A 37 -2.58 2.81 -18.16
CA VAL A 37 -1.78 3.34 -17.04
C VAL A 37 -1.62 4.86 -17.16
N TYR A 38 -1.22 5.38 -18.32
CA TYR A 38 -0.99 6.82 -18.49
C TYR A 38 -2.29 7.62 -18.55
N GLY A 39 -3.38 6.99 -18.98
CA GLY A 39 -4.72 7.56 -18.91
C GLY A 39 -5.21 7.78 -17.47
N HIS A 40 -4.61 7.12 -16.47
CA HIS A 40 -4.94 7.27 -15.04
C HIS A 40 -3.93 8.14 -14.26
N LEU A 41 -3.05 8.87 -14.93
CA LEU A 41 -2.16 9.81 -14.26
C LEU A 41 -2.94 10.92 -13.54
N ASP A 42 -2.47 11.29 -12.35
CA ASP A 42 -2.99 12.42 -11.58
C ASP A 42 -2.67 13.76 -12.29
N ASP A 43 -1.47 13.87 -12.86
CA ASP A 43 -1.04 14.98 -13.72
C ASP A 43 -0.43 14.45 -15.03
N PRO A 44 -1.25 14.20 -16.08
CA PRO A 44 -0.76 13.73 -17.37
C PRO A 44 0.11 14.75 -18.11
N SER A 45 0.11 16.02 -17.70
CA SER A 45 0.85 17.10 -18.37
C SER A 45 2.27 17.27 -17.84
N GLY A 46 2.47 17.16 -16.52
CA GLY A 46 3.76 17.33 -15.85
C GLY A 46 4.46 16.03 -15.50
N GLN A 47 3.78 14.88 -15.46
CA GLN A 47 4.39 13.61 -15.07
C GLN A 47 5.57 13.21 -15.98
N GLU A 48 6.74 12.92 -15.41
CA GLU A 48 7.85 12.27 -16.11
C GLU A 48 7.55 10.79 -16.35
N ILE A 49 7.71 10.32 -17.59
CA ILE A 49 7.34 8.97 -18.01
C ILE A 49 8.55 8.30 -18.68
N VAL A 50 9.23 7.44 -17.93
CA VAL A 50 10.33 6.61 -18.42
C VAL A 50 10.18 5.20 -17.86
N ARG A 51 9.90 4.23 -18.74
CA ARG A 51 9.78 2.80 -18.39
C ARG A 51 11.00 2.34 -17.56
N GLY A 52 10.75 1.58 -16.52
CA GLY A 52 11.75 1.03 -15.61
C GLY A 52 12.43 2.04 -14.68
N ARG A 53 12.09 3.34 -14.74
CA ARG A 53 12.81 4.39 -14.00
C ARG A 53 11.91 5.29 -13.16
N THR A 54 10.96 6.00 -13.76
CA THR A 54 10.18 7.03 -13.03
C THR A 54 9.08 6.41 -12.19
N TYR A 55 8.65 7.09 -11.12
CA TYR A 55 7.43 6.75 -10.38
C TYR A 55 6.25 7.55 -10.94
N LEU A 56 5.22 6.83 -11.37
CA LEU A 56 3.97 7.38 -11.86
C LEU A 56 3.04 7.62 -10.68
N ARG A 57 2.42 8.81 -10.62
CA ARG A 57 1.36 9.12 -9.66
C ARG A 57 0.00 8.89 -10.32
N LEU A 58 -0.74 7.92 -9.80
CA LEU A 58 -1.91 7.34 -10.44
C LEU A 58 -3.16 7.51 -9.57
N ARG A 59 -4.32 7.47 -10.24
CA ARG A 59 -5.64 7.46 -9.62
C ARG A 59 -6.41 6.20 -10.02
N PRO A 60 -6.24 5.08 -9.27
CA PRO A 60 -7.05 3.90 -9.50
C PRO A 60 -8.54 4.20 -9.32
N ASP A 61 -9.37 3.55 -10.14
CA ASP A 61 -10.83 3.73 -10.12
C ASP A 61 -11.47 3.06 -8.90
N ARG A 62 -10.86 1.98 -8.39
CA ARG A 62 -11.39 1.21 -7.26
C ARG A 62 -10.34 0.39 -6.54
N VAL A 63 -10.69 0.00 -5.32
CA VAL A 63 -9.92 -0.88 -4.44
C VAL A 63 -10.69 -2.18 -4.18
N ALA A 64 -9.99 -3.31 -4.11
CA ALA A 64 -10.57 -4.57 -3.65
C ALA A 64 -9.66 -5.22 -2.59
N MET A 65 -10.25 -5.74 -1.53
CA MET A 65 -9.52 -6.34 -0.42
C MET A 65 -10.10 -7.71 -0.09
N GLN A 66 -9.25 -8.64 0.33
CA GLN A 66 -9.66 -9.95 0.83
C GLN A 66 -9.46 -10.03 2.34
N ASP A 67 -10.27 -10.81 3.05
CA ASP A 67 -10.39 -10.81 4.52
C ASP A 67 -9.08 -11.04 5.29
N ALA A 68 -8.10 -11.76 4.74
CA ALA A 68 -6.79 -11.92 5.38
C ALA A 68 -5.87 -10.68 5.28
N THR A 69 -6.11 -9.73 4.37
CA THR A 69 -5.37 -8.46 4.30
C THR A 69 -6.23 -7.24 4.63
N ALA A 70 -7.55 -7.33 4.40
CA ALA A 70 -8.52 -6.29 4.73
C ALA A 70 -8.49 -5.92 6.21
N GLN A 71 -8.20 -6.88 7.10
CA GLN A 71 -8.07 -6.61 8.53
C GLN A 71 -7.05 -5.50 8.81
N MET A 72 -5.83 -5.67 8.31
CA MET A 72 -4.74 -4.73 8.56
C MET A 72 -4.87 -3.43 7.75
N ALA A 73 -5.39 -3.52 6.52
CA ALA A 73 -5.70 -2.34 5.72
C ALA A 73 -6.76 -1.45 6.40
N MET A 74 -7.85 -2.04 6.92
CA MET A 74 -8.89 -1.29 7.61
C MET A 74 -8.42 -0.74 8.96
N LEU A 75 -7.54 -1.45 9.69
CA LEU A 75 -6.92 -0.91 10.91
C LEU A 75 -6.07 0.33 10.61
N GLN A 76 -5.27 0.31 9.54
CA GLN A 76 -4.52 1.48 9.08
C GLN A 76 -5.45 2.62 8.61
N PHE A 77 -6.54 2.29 7.90
CA PHE A 77 -7.54 3.30 7.50
C PHE A 77 -8.24 3.92 8.70
N ILE A 78 -8.60 3.13 9.72
CA ILE A 78 -9.16 3.61 10.99
C ILE A 78 -8.17 4.60 11.65
N SER A 79 -6.88 4.27 11.68
CA SER A 79 -5.84 5.16 12.23
C SER A 79 -5.67 6.47 11.46
N SER A 80 -6.08 6.55 10.20
CA SER A 80 -6.06 7.81 9.43
C SER A 80 -7.11 8.84 9.90
N GLY A 81 -8.13 8.40 10.64
CA GLY A 81 -9.24 9.25 11.08
C GLY A 81 -10.20 9.69 9.96
N LEU A 82 -10.03 9.19 8.72
CA LEU A 82 -10.91 9.54 7.62
C LEU A 82 -12.32 8.94 7.79
N PRO A 83 -13.39 9.70 7.48
CA PRO A 83 -14.76 9.27 7.75
C PRO A 83 -15.28 8.24 6.74
N ARG A 84 -14.72 8.21 5.53
CA ARG A 84 -15.18 7.37 4.42
C ARG A 84 -14.09 7.21 3.36
N VAL A 85 -14.11 6.09 2.64
CA VAL A 85 -13.23 5.86 1.49
C VAL A 85 -13.57 6.79 0.31
N ALA A 86 -12.55 7.21 -0.43
CA ALA A 86 -12.63 8.16 -1.55
C ALA A 86 -13.05 7.52 -2.88
N VAL A 87 -12.79 6.21 -3.06
CA VAL A 87 -13.14 5.45 -4.27
C VAL A 87 -13.95 4.20 -3.91
N PRO A 88 -14.77 3.66 -4.84
CA PRO A 88 -15.43 2.37 -4.65
C PRO A 88 -14.45 1.31 -4.14
N SER A 89 -14.82 0.68 -3.03
CA SER A 89 -13.97 -0.28 -2.33
C SER A 89 -14.80 -1.50 -1.93
N THR A 90 -14.23 -2.70 -2.01
CA THR A 90 -14.90 -3.93 -1.58
C THR A 90 -14.02 -4.82 -0.70
N ILE A 91 -14.63 -5.52 0.25
CA ILE A 91 -14.02 -6.59 1.05
C ILE A 91 -14.66 -7.93 0.66
N HIS A 92 -13.85 -8.97 0.50
CA HIS A 92 -14.25 -10.33 0.13
C HIS A 92 -13.79 -11.34 1.19
N CYS A 93 -14.71 -12.13 1.74
CA CYS A 93 -14.42 -13.12 2.79
C CYS A 93 -14.19 -14.53 2.24
N ASP A 94 -12.96 -14.83 1.85
CA ASP A 94 -12.58 -16.05 1.12
C ASP A 94 -11.31 -16.74 1.64
N HIS A 95 -10.50 -16.12 2.50
CA HIS A 95 -9.24 -16.71 3.00
C HIS A 95 -9.37 -17.39 4.36
N LEU A 96 -10.48 -17.22 5.08
CA LEU A 96 -10.65 -17.78 6.44
C LEU A 96 -11.58 -19.01 6.50
N ILE A 97 -11.92 -19.59 5.36
CA ILE A 97 -12.75 -20.81 5.26
C ILE A 97 -11.83 -22.01 4.99
N GLU A 98 -11.59 -22.82 6.02
CA GLU A 98 -10.76 -24.03 5.92
C GLU A 98 -11.55 -25.22 5.41
N ALA A 99 -11.02 -25.89 4.39
CA ALA A 99 -11.57 -27.12 3.85
C ALA A 99 -11.32 -28.29 4.81
N GLN A 100 -12.37 -29.05 5.12
CA GLN A 100 -12.28 -30.21 6.00
C GLN A 100 -13.26 -31.32 5.58
N VAL A 101 -14.56 -31.01 5.48
CA VAL A 101 -15.61 -31.99 5.21
C VAL A 101 -16.29 -31.76 3.87
N GLY A 102 -16.57 -30.51 3.52
CA GLY A 102 -17.39 -30.14 2.37
C GLY A 102 -18.09 -28.79 2.56
N GLY A 103 -18.53 -28.20 1.45
CA GLY A 103 -18.81 -26.75 1.39
C GLY A 103 -19.72 -26.17 2.48
N ALA A 104 -20.88 -26.78 2.75
CA ALA A 104 -21.83 -26.23 3.71
C ALA A 104 -21.33 -26.32 5.17
N GLN A 105 -20.78 -27.47 5.56
CA GLN A 105 -20.25 -27.68 6.90
C GLN A 105 -19.02 -26.80 7.17
N ASP A 106 -18.12 -26.72 6.20
CA ASP A 106 -16.90 -25.92 6.31
C ASP A 106 -17.22 -24.42 6.41
N LEU A 107 -18.21 -23.94 5.63
CA LEU A 107 -18.68 -22.56 5.69
C LEU A 107 -19.33 -22.23 7.04
N GLN A 108 -20.18 -23.13 7.56
CA GLN A 108 -20.83 -22.92 8.86
C GLN A 108 -19.79 -22.82 9.98
N ARG A 109 -18.83 -23.75 10.01
CA ARG A 109 -17.71 -23.72 10.95
C ARG A 109 -16.89 -22.44 10.82
N ALA A 110 -16.61 -21.99 9.60
CA ALA A 110 -15.85 -20.77 9.38
C ALA A 110 -16.57 -19.52 9.91
N LYS A 111 -17.91 -19.45 9.77
CA LYS A 111 -18.73 -18.36 10.33
C LYS A 111 -18.62 -18.32 11.85
N GLU A 112 -18.68 -19.48 12.51
CA GLU A 112 -18.54 -19.59 13.98
C GLU A 112 -17.12 -19.23 14.45
N VAL A 113 -16.09 -19.83 13.85
CA VAL A 113 -14.68 -19.66 14.26
C VAL A 113 -14.15 -18.25 14.00
N ASN A 114 -14.65 -17.57 12.96
CA ASN A 114 -14.18 -16.25 12.55
C ASN A 114 -15.20 -15.14 12.75
N GLN A 115 -16.25 -15.38 13.55
CA GLN A 115 -17.34 -14.43 13.78
C GLN A 115 -16.83 -13.04 14.17
N GLU A 116 -15.82 -12.97 15.04
CA GLU A 116 -15.19 -11.72 15.47
C GLU A 116 -14.62 -10.92 14.30
N VAL A 117 -13.82 -11.57 13.45
CA VAL A 117 -13.17 -10.94 12.29
C VAL A 117 -14.20 -10.53 11.25
N TYR A 118 -15.17 -11.40 10.95
CA TYR A 118 -16.22 -11.08 9.99
C TYR A 118 -17.11 -9.93 10.46
N ASN A 119 -17.41 -9.86 11.76
CA ASN A 119 -18.15 -8.74 12.33
C ASN A 119 -17.37 -7.45 12.22
N PHE A 120 -16.08 -7.45 12.58
CA PHE A 120 -15.21 -6.28 12.41
C PHE A 120 -15.19 -5.78 10.97
N LEU A 121 -14.96 -6.67 9.99
CA LEU A 121 -14.92 -6.28 8.58
C LEU A 121 -16.29 -5.79 8.09
N ALA A 122 -17.39 -6.42 8.49
CA ALA A 122 -18.74 -6.02 8.09
C ALA A 122 -19.12 -4.63 8.65
N THR A 123 -18.83 -4.36 9.93
CA THR A 123 -19.13 -3.07 10.55
C THR A 123 -18.17 -1.97 10.09
N ALA A 124 -16.89 -2.28 9.91
CA ALA A 124 -15.92 -1.35 9.31
C ALA A 124 -16.34 -0.98 7.88
N SER A 125 -16.79 -1.98 7.10
CA SER A 125 -17.29 -1.74 5.76
C SER A 125 -18.50 -0.81 5.76
N ALA A 126 -19.48 -1.08 6.64
CA ALA A 126 -20.66 -0.24 6.78
C ALA A 126 -20.33 1.18 7.24
N ARG A 127 -19.40 1.35 8.18
CA ARG A 127 -18.97 2.67 8.68
C ARG A 127 -18.28 3.51 7.61
N TYR A 128 -17.31 2.92 6.91
CA TYR A 128 -16.42 3.65 6.00
C TYR A 128 -16.84 3.62 4.53
N GLY A 129 -18.01 3.06 4.21
CA GLY A 129 -18.56 3.08 2.85
C GLY A 129 -17.98 2.04 1.90
N VAL A 130 -17.54 0.89 2.42
CA VAL A 130 -16.97 -0.24 1.65
C VAL A 130 -18.05 -1.30 1.42
N GLY A 131 -18.10 -1.89 0.23
CA GLY A 131 -18.96 -3.03 -0.07
C GLY A 131 -18.46 -4.31 0.58
N PHE A 132 -19.34 -5.11 1.20
CA PHE A 132 -18.92 -6.31 1.92
C PHE A 132 -19.52 -7.60 1.34
N TRP A 133 -18.67 -8.45 0.78
CA TRP A 133 -19.05 -9.79 0.32
C TRP A 133 -18.87 -10.80 1.45
N LYS A 134 -20.00 -11.34 1.92
CA LYS A 134 -20.06 -12.25 3.08
C LYS A 134 -19.29 -13.56 2.83
N PRO A 135 -18.91 -14.28 3.90
CA PRO A 135 -18.30 -15.60 3.78
C PRO A 135 -19.17 -16.56 2.94
N GLY A 136 -18.55 -17.22 1.96
CA GLY A 136 -19.21 -18.13 1.02
C GLY A 136 -19.68 -17.50 -0.29
N SER A 137 -19.59 -16.16 -0.42
CA SER A 137 -19.88 -15.43 -1.66
C SER A 137 -19.01 -15.88 -2.85
N GLY A 138 -17.73 -16.13 -2.60
CA GLY A 138 -16.76 -16.43 -3.63
C GLY A 138 -15.39 -15.83 -3.38
N ILE A 139 -14.45 -16.28 -4.18
CA ILE A 139 -13.06 -15.83 -4.20
C ILE A 139 -13.01 -14.45 -4.87
N ILE A 140 -12.25 -13.52 -4.26
CA ILE A 140 -12.15 -12.11 -4.63
C ILE A 140 -12.04 -11.89 -6.15
N HIS A 141 -11.14 -12.61 -6.83
CA HIS A 141 -10.85 -12.41 -8.26
C HIS A 141 -11.97 -12.87 -9.17
N GLN A 142 -12.70 -13.92 -8.79
CA GLN A 142 -13.85 -14.41 -9.54
C GLN A 142 -15.00 -13.41 -9.41
N ILE A 143 -15.28 -12.95 -8.19
CA ILE A 143 -16.29 -11.92 -7.94
C ILE A 143 -15.93 -10.63 -8.70
N ILE A 144 -14.66 -10.22 -8.70
CA ILE A 144 -14.18 -9.06 -9.48
C ILE A 144 -14.45 -9.25 -10.96
N LEU A 145 -14.08 -10.39 -11.54
CA LEU A 145 -14.28 -10.62 -12.97
C LEU A 145 -15.78 -10.59 -13.34
N GLU A 146 -16.62 -11.18 -12.50
CA GLU A 146 -18.08 -11.27 -12.68
C GLU A 146 -18.80 -9.92 -12.51
N ASN A 147 -18.27 -9.02 -11.68
CA ASN A 147 -19.03 -7.84 -11.23
C ASN A 147 -18.33 -6.48 -11.42
N TYR A 148 -17.00 -6.43 -11.31
CA TYR A 148 -16.27 -5.17 -11.07
C TYR A 148 -15.21 -4.83 -12.12
N ALA A 149 -14.60 -5.84 -12.76
CA ALA A 149 -13.68 -5.60 -13.87
C ALA A 149 -14.45 -5.13 -15.10
N TYR A 150 -13.83 -4.24 -15.88
CA TYR A 150 -14.29 -3.84 -17.21
C TYR A 150 -13.08 -3.32 -18.02
N PRO A 151 -13.18 -3.27 -19.37
CA PRO A 151 -12.07 -2.80 -20.20
C PRO A 151 -11.59 -1.41 -19.78
N GLY A 152 -10.29 -1.21 -19.61
CA GLY A 152 -9.74 0.10 -19.26
C GLY A 152 -9.86 0.50 -17.79
N VAL A 153 -10.45 -0.30 -16.90
CA VAL A 153 -10.42 -0.02 -15.45
C VAL A 153 -8.99 -0.05 -14.93
N MET A 154 -8.63 0.87 -14.03
CA MET A 154 -7.46 0.71 -13.15
C MET A 154 -7.92 0.26 -11.76
N LEU A 155 -7.62 -0.97 -11.39
CA LEU A 155 -8.01 -1.57 -10.11
C LEU A 155 -6.76 -1.96 -9.32
N ILE A 156 -6.70 -1.58 -8.04
CA ILE A 156 -5.72 -2.14 -7.13
C ILE A 156 -6.38 -3.10 -6.13
N GLY A 157 -5.69 -4.18 -5.81
CA GLY A 157 -6.21 -5.20 -4.90
C GLY A 157 -5.17 -5.66 -3.90
N THR A 158 -5.55 -5.90 -2.64
CA THR A 158 -4.65 -6.40 -1.60
C THR A 158 -4.38 -7.91 -1.72
N ASP A 159 -4.18 -8.38 -2.95
CA ASP A 159 -3.86 -9.76 -3.32
C ASP A 159 -2.98 -9.79 -4.57
N SER A 160 -2.03 -10.73 -4.62
CA SER A 160 -1.08 -10.84 -5.75
C SER A 160 -1.74 -11.27 -7.07
N HIS A 161 -2.87 -11.97 -7.04
CA HIS A 161 -3.55 -12.49 -8.24
C HIS A 161 -4.63 -11.54 -8.77
N THR A 162 -4.67 -10.31 -8.26
CA THR A 162 -5.47 -9.19 -8.80
C THR A 162 -5.32 -9.02 -10.33
N PRO A 163 -4.15 -9.31 -10.97
CA PRO A 163 -4.01 -9.35 -12.42
C PRO A 163 -5.05 -10.20 -13.17
N ASN A 164 -5.76 -11.11 -12.52
CA ASN A 164 -6.89 -11.86 -13.09
C ASN A 164 -7.87 -10.97 -13.89
N GLY A 165 -8.18 -9.77 -13.39
CA GLY A 165 -9.09 -8.83 -14.06
C GLY A 165 -8.61 -8.31 -15.42
N GLY A 166 -7.31 -8.45 -15.74
CA GLY A 166 -6.77 -8.11 -17.05
C GLY A 166 -7.24 -9.03 -18.18
N GLY A 167 -7.84 -10.18 -17.84
CA GLY A 167 -8.59 -11.01 -18.78
C GLY A 167 -9.87 -10.35 -19.31
N LEU A 168 -10.31 -9.25 -18.69
CA LEU A 168 -11.41 -8.40 -19.13
C LEU A 168 -10.93 -6.98 -19.51
N GLY A 169 -9.65 -6.86 -19.91
CA GLY A 169 -9.08 -5.64 -20.49
C GLY A 169 -8.75 -4.53 -19.49
N GLY A 170 -8.78 -4.80 -18.19
CA GLY A 170 -8.38 -3.86 -17.13
C GLY A 170 -6.88 -3.92 -16.79
N ILE A 171 -6.37 -2.85 -16.18
CA ILE A 171 -5.08 -2.87 -15.47
C ILE A 171 -5.37 -3.11 -13.98
N CYS A 172 -5.23 -4.38 -13.58
CA CYS A 172 -5.53 -4.81 -12.22
C CYS A 172 -4.22 -5.21 -11.49
N ILE A 173 -3.80 -4.47 -10.47
CA ILE A 173 -2.47 -4.61 -9.85
C ILE A 173 -2.59 -5.04 -8.39
N GLY A 174 -1.82 -6.06 -8.00
CA GLY A 174 -1.72 -6.49 -6.60
C GLY A 174 -0.82 -5.56 -5.77
N VAL A 175 -1.27 -5.15 -4.59
CA VAL A 175 -0.58 -4.21 -3.67
C VAL A 175 -0.66 -4.66 -2.21
N GLY A 176 0.09 -4.00 -1.31
CA GLY A 176 -0.09 -4.13 0.14
C GLY A 176 -1.28 -3.34 0.67
N GLY A 177 -1.61 -3.49 1.95
CA GLY A 177 -2.73 -2.78 2.58
C GLY A 177 -2.51 -1.27 2.65
N ALA A 178 -1.30 -0.82 2.97
CA ALA A 178 -0.97 0.61 3.01
C ALA A 178 -1.19 1.34 1.66
N ASP A 179 -0.84 0.72 0.52
CA ASP A 179 -1.12 1.29 -0.81
C ASP A 179 -2.63 1.37 -1.09
N ALA A 180 -3.41 0.37 -0.64
CA ALA A 180 -4.86 0.43 -0.72
C ALA A 180 -5.42 1.58 0.14
N VAL A 181 -4.83 1.82 1.32
CA VAL A 181 -5.20 2.94 2.19
C VAL A 181 -4.93 4.29 1.53
N ASP A 182 -3.80 4.49 0.82
CA ASP A 182 -3.56 5.74 0.08
C ASP A 182 -4.72 6.07 -0.87
N VAL A 183 -5.11 5.10 -1.70
CA VAL A 183 -6.19 5.30 -2.69
C VAL A 183 -7.54 5.48 -2.00
N MET A 184 -7.82 4.68 -0.96
CA MET A 184 -9.02 4.87 -0.13
C MET A 184 -9.02 6.24 0.57
N ALA A 185 -7.87 6.81 0.87
CA ALA A 185 -7.72 8.13 1.49
C ALA A 185 -7.74 9.29 0.48
N GLY A 186 -7.78 9.00 -0.83
CA GLY A 186 -7.72 10.02 -1.87
C GLY A 186 -6.31 10.57 -2.12
N ILE A 187 -5.27 9.83 -1.74
CA ILE A 187 -3.87 10.13 -2.03
C ILE A 187 -3.49 9.48 -3.37
N PRO A 188 -2.72 10.15 -4.25
CA PRO A 188 -2.21 9.50 -5.46
C PRO A 188 -1.37 8.26 -5.13
N TRP A 189 -1.62 7.16 -5.84
CA TRP A 189 -0.85 5.94 -5.69
C TRP A 189 0.38 5.96 -6.59
N GLU A 190 1.54 5.59 -6.04
CA GLU A 190 2.78 5.54 -6.80
C GLU A 190 3.06 4.16 -7.39
N LEU A 191 3.43 4.12 -8.67
CA LEU A 191 3.87 2.92 -9.35
C LEU A 191 5.13 3.21 -10.15
N LYS A 192 6.20 2.45 -9.93
CA LYS A 192 7.37 2.47 -10.83
C LYS A 192 6.92 2.15 -12.25
N CYS A 193 7.18 3.06 -13.19
CA CYS A 193 6.69 2.99 -14.57
C CYS A 193 7.09 1.63 -15.18
N PRO A 194 6.14 0.74 -15.51
CA PRO A 194 6.49 -0.60 -15.95
C PRO A 194 7.14 -0.62 -17.33
N SER A 195 8.03 -1.60 -17.55
CA SER A 195 8.34 -2.07 -18.90
C SER A 195 7.16 -2.89 -19.46
N VAL A 196 7.16 -3.22 -20.75
CA VAL A 196 6.08 -4.01 -21.38
C VAL A 196 6.67 -5.19 -22.15
N ILE A 197 6.29 -6.42 -21.74
CA ILE A 197 6.65 -7.66 -22.44
C ILE A 197 5.46 -8.09 -23.29
N GLY A 198 5.64 -8.09 -24.61
CA GLY A 198 4.63 -8.54 -25.55
C GLY A 198 4.62 -10.07 -25.68
N VAL A 199 3.47 -10.71 -25.50
CA VAL A 199 3.28 -12.13 -25.80
C VAL A 199 2.36 -12.27 -27.00
N LYS A 200 2.96 -12.58 -28.16
CA LYS A 200 2.24 -12.75 -29.42
C LYS A 200 1.70 -14.18 -29.53
N LEU A 201 0.38 -14.29 -29.57
CA LEU A 201 -0.34 -15.54 -29.71
C LEU A 201 -0.74 -15.75 -31.18
N THR A 202 -0.39 -16.90 -31.75
CA THR A 202 -0.79 -17.32 -33.10
C THR A 202 -1.47 -18.69 -33.06
N GLY A 203 -2.19 -19.05 -34.14
CA GLY A 203 -2.94 -20.31 -34.17
C GLY A 203 -4.14 -20.30 -33.21
N THR A 204 -4.61 -21.49 -32.85
CA THR A 204 -5.77 -21.70 -31.96
C THR A 204 -5.53 -22.89 -31.04
N LEU A 205 -6.00 -22.80 -29.79
CA LEU A 205 -6.00 -23.92 -28.84
C LEU A 205 -6.85 -25.09 -29.38
N SER A 206 -6.44 -26.33 -29.13
CA SER A 206 -7.16 -27.52 -29.60
C SER A 206 -6.98 -28.72 -28.69
N GLY A 207 -7.96 -29.62 -28.69
CA GLY A 207 -7.93 -30.88 -27.95
C GLY A 207 -7.80 -30.68 -26.42
N TRP A 208 -6.71 -31.22 -25.87
CA TRP A 208 -6.40 -31.18 -24.44
C TRP A 208 -5.77 -29.86 -23.98
N THR A 209 -5.21 -29.08 -24.91
CA THR A 209 -4.56 -27.80 -24.60
C THR A 209 -5.60 -26.76 -24.21
N SER A 210 -5.30 -26.02 -23.15
CA SER A 210 -6.17 -25.07 -22.47
C SER A 210 -5.49 -23.70 -22.34
N PRO A 211 -6.23 -22.64 -21.96
CA PRO A 211 -5.63 -21.34 -21.66
C PRO A 211 -4.55 -21.42 -20.57
N LYS A 212 -4.69 -22.35 -19.60
CA LYS A 212 -3.72 -22.56 -18.53
C LYS A 212 -2.33 -22.95 -19.07
N ASP A 213 -2.27 -23.72 -20.15
CA ASP A 213 -1.01 -24.17 -20.72
C ASP A 213 -0.18 -23.02 -21.31
N VAL A 214 -0.85 -21.94 -21.76
CA VAL A 214 -0.17 -20.75 -22.29
C VAL A 214 0.67 -20.11 -21.18
N ILE A 215 0.08 -19.86 -20.01
CA ILE A 215 0.80 -19.23 -18.90
C ILE A 215 1.80 -20.19 -18.23
N LEU A 216 1.52 -21.50 -18.18
CA LEU A 216 2.51 -22.48 -17.72
C LEU A 216 3.75 -22.51 -18.62
N LYS A 217 3.55 -22.40 -19.94
CA LYS A 217 4.65 -22.30 -20.91
C LYS A 217 5.41 -20.98 -20.77
N VAL A 218 4.71 -19.86 -20.66
CA VAL A 218 5.33 -18.53 -20.46
C VAL A 218 6.12 -18.50 -19.15
N ALA A 219 5.60 -19.09 -18.07
CA ALA A 219 6.32 -19.23 -16.81
C ALA A 219 7.62 -20.03 -16.97
N GLY A 220 7.59 -21.13 -17.72
CA GLY A 220 8.80 -21.89 -18.05
C GLY A 220 9.83 -21.12 -18.90
N ILE A 221 9.37 -20.18 -19.74
CA ILE A 221 10.26 -19.34 -20.57
C ILE A 221 10.89 -18.22 -19.73
N LEU A 222 10.09 -17.52 -18.93
CA LEU A 222 10.52 -16.32 -18.21
C LEU A 222 11.07 -16.59 -16.81
N THR A 223 10.79 -17.77 -16.23
CA THR A 223 11.05 -18.09 -14.82
C THR A 223 10.29 -17.18 -13.85
N VAL A 224 10.39 -17.44 -12.54
CA VAL A 224 9.75 -16.62 -11.49
C VAL A 224 10.25 -15.16 -11.42
N LYS A 225 11.31 -14.81 -12.16
CA LYS A 225 11.93 -13.48 -12.13
C LYS A 225 11.70 -12.65 -13.39
N GLY A 226 11.41 -13.28 -14.53
CA GLY A 226 11.51 -12.65 -15.85
C GLY A 226 10.46 -11.57 -16.13
N GLY A 227 9.37 -11.51 -15.35
CA GLY A 227 8.35 -10.47 -15.45
C GLY A 227 8.54 -9.28 -14.50
N THR A 228 9.52 -9.33 -13.59
CA THR A 228 9.69 -8.30 -12.55
C THR A 228 9.78 -6.89 -13.12
N GLY A 229 8.89 -6.00 -12.67
CA GLY A 229 8.86 -4.60 -13.11
C GLY A 229 8.25 -4.38 -14.50
N ALA A 230 7.68 -5.40 -15.13
CA ALA A 230 7.00 -5.31 -16.42
C ALA A 230 5.51 -5.64 -16.33
N ILE A 231 4.74 -5.19 -17.33
CA ILE A 231 3.37 -5.66 -17.61
C ILE A 231 3.45 -6.65 -18.78
N MET A 232 2.79 -7.80 -18.63
CA MET A 232 2.62 -8.76 -19.73
C MET A 232 1.44 -8.33 -20.61
N GLU A 233 1.69 -8.09 -21.89
CA GLU A 233 0.65 -7.66 -22.83
C GLU A 233 0.47 -8.69 -23.95
N TYR A 234 -0.69 -9.35 -23.96
CA TYR A 234 -1.00 -10.40 -24.92
C TYR A 234 -1.60 -9.80 -26.19
N HIS A 235 -1.09 -10.21 -27.35
CA HIS A 235 -1.52 -9.69 -28.65
C HIS A 235 -1.43 -10.76 -29.74
N GLY A 236 -1.79 -10.42 -30.98
CA GLY A 236 -1.77 -11.34 -32.12
C GLY A 236 -3.09 -12.07 -32.36
N PRO A 237 -3.21 -12.79 -33.50
CA PRO A 237 -4.48 -13.36 -33.95
C PRO A 237 -5.05 -14.44 -33.02
N GLY A 238 -4.18 -15.16 -32.30
CA GLY A 238 -4.58 -16.23 -31.39
C GLY A 238 -5.36 -15.74 -30.17
N VAL A 239 -5.28 -14.45 -29.81
CA VAL A 239 -6.04 -13.86 -28.70
C VAL A 239 -7.55 -14.11 -28.83
N ASN A 240 -8.10 -14.02 -30.05
CA ASN A 240 -9.53 -14.20 -30.30
C ASN A 240 -10.01 -15.66 -30.13
N SER A 241 -9.07 -16.62 -30.03
CA SER A 241 -9.37 -18.03 -29.79
C SER A 241 -9.57 -18.38 -28.32
N ILE A 242 -9.23 -17.46 -27.40
CA ILE A 242 -9.27 -17.69 -25.96
C ILE A 242 -10.54 -17.03 -25.39
N SER A 243 -11.25 -17.74 -24.52
CA SER A 243 -12.41 -17.20 -23.81
C SER A 243 -12.02 -16.07 -22.85
N CYS A 244 -12.99 -15.26 -22.42
CA CYS A 244 -12.71 -14.20 -21.44
C CYS A 244 -12.15 -14.78 -20.11
N THR A 245 -12.73 -15.87 -19.63
CA THR A 245 -12.26 -16.56 -18.41
C THR A 245 -10.90 -17.22 -18.61
N GLY A 246 -10.62 -17.77 -19.79
CA GLY A 246 -9.29 -18.27 -20.14
C GLY A 246 -8.23 -17.17 -20.21
N MET A 247 -8.57 -15.98 -20.69
CA MET A 247 -7.68 -14.81 -20.62
C MET A 247 -7.41 -14.42 -19.16
N ALA A 248 -8.43 -14.49 -18.29
CA ALA A 248 -8.28 -14.24 -16.86
C ALA A 248 -7.35 -15.26 -16.19
N THR A 249 -7.46 -16.56 -16.51
CA THR A 249 -6.52 -17.62 -16.09
C THR A 249 -5.08 -17.26 -16.43
N ILE A 250 -4.84 -16.81 -17.67
CA ILE A 250 -3.50 -16.44 -18.15
C ILE A 250 -2.97 -15.23 -17.38
N CYS A 251 -3.78 -14.19 -17.21
CA CYS A 251 -3.35 -13.00 -16.48
C CYS A 251 -3.12 -13.25 -14.99
N ASN A 252 -3.95 -14.08 -14.36
CA ASN A 252 -3.88 -14.46 -12.94
C ASN A 252 -2.49 -15.01 -12.60
N MET A 253 -2.04 -16.02 -13.36
CA MET A 253 -0.77 -16.69 -13.08
C MET A 253 0.45 -15.93 -13.62
N GLY A 254 0.25 -14.80 -14.31
CA GLY A 254 1.29 -13.81 -14.59
C GLY A 254 1.92 -13.23 -13.30
N ALA A 255 1.22 -13.30 -12.17
CA ALA A 255 1.79 -12.95 -10.87
C ALA A 255 3.04 -13.80 -10.53
N GLU A 256 3.09 -15.05 -11.01
CA GLU A 256 4.09 -16.03 -10.59
C GLU A 256 5.43 -15.90 -11.33
N ILE A 257 5.46 -15.05 -12.36
CA ILE A 257 6.69 -14.62 -13.03
C ILE A 257 7.17 -13.24 -12.54
N GLY A 258 6.53 -12.69 -11.50
CA GLY A 258 6.87 -11.38 -10.93
C GLY A 258 6.28 -10.18 -11.69
N ALA A 259 5.40 -10.39 -12.66
CA ALA A 259 4.81 -9.30 -13.43
C ALA A 259 4.02 -8.34 -12.55
N THR A 260 4.09 -7.04 -12.86
CA THR A 260 3.29 -6.00 -12.19
C THR A 260 1.80 -6.27 -12.40
N THR A 261 1.43 -6.60 -13.63
CA THR A 261 0.13 -7.18 -14.00
C THR A 261 0.22 -7.80 -15.40
N SER A 262 -0.88 -8.32 -15.92
CA SER A 262 -1.03 -8.90 -17.24
C SER A 262 -2.35 -8.45 -17.86
N VAL A 263 -2.40 -8.18 -19.16
CA VAL A 263 -3.60 -7.63 -19.82
C VAL A 263 -3.80 -8.17 -21.24
N PHE A 264 -5.06 -8.37 -21.61
CA PHE A 264 -5.50 -8.63 -22.98
C PHE A 264 -6.26 -7.42 -23.56
N PRO A 265 -6.20 -7.17 -24.88
CA PRO A 265 -6.97 -6.12 -25.54
C PRO A 265 -8.46 -6.44 -25.60
N TYR A 266 -9.29 -5.40 -25.53
CA TYR A 266 -10.74 -5.55 -25.63
C TYR A 266 -11.15 -6.22 -26.94
N ASN A 267 -11.96 -7.27 -26.84
CA ASN A 267 -12.43 -8.06 -27.97
C ASN A 267 -13.85 -8.62 -27.74
N TYR A 268 -14.37 -9.33 -28.75
CA TYR A 268 -15.75 -9.84 -28.72
C TYR A 268 -15.99 -10.91 -27.63
N ARG A 269 -14.95 -11.61 -27.17
CA ARG A 269 -15.06 -12.59 -26.08
C ARG A 269 -15.35 -11.90 -24.76
N MET A 270 -14.65 -10.79 -24.49
CA MET A 270 -14.93 -9.92 -23.34
C MET A 270 -16.33 -9.30 -23.44
N LYS A 271 -16.75 -8.85 -24.63
CA LYS A 271 -18.13 -8.37 -24.87
C LYS A 271 -19.17 -9.45 -24.52
N THR A 272 -18.99 -10.66 -25.04
CA THR A 272 -19.90 -11.79 -24.80
C THR A 272 -20.01 -12.11 -23.30
N TYR A 273 -18.87 -12.07 -22.60
CA TYR A 273 -18.84 -12.28 -21.15
C TYR A 273 -19.54 -11.16 -20.36
N LEU A 274 -19.30 -9.88 -20.71
CA LEU A 274 -20.00 -8.74 -20.10
C LEU A 274 -21.51 -8.86 -20.28
N GLU A 275 -21.98 -9.17 -21.49
CA GLU A 275 -23.40 -9.36 -21.77
C GLU A 275 -23.99 -10.52 -20.93
N LYS A 276 -23.29 -11.67 -20.88
CA LYS A 276 -23.74 -12.85 -20.11
C LYS A 276 -23.74 -12.62 -18.59
N THR A 277 -22.94 -11.67 -18.10
CA THR A 277 -22.91 -11.26 -16.69
C THR A 277 -23.81 -10.05 -16.40
N GLY A 278 -24.72 -9.70 -17.32
CA GLY A 278 -25.71 -8.63 -17.13
C GLY A 278 -25.14 -7.22 -17.24
N ARG A 279 -23.99 -7.06 -17.91
CA ARG A 279 -23.25 -5.78 -18.05
C ARG A 279 -23.18 -5.32 -19.51
N LYS A 280 -24.26 -5.52 -20.26
CA LYS A 280 -24.35 -5.14 -21.67
C LYS A 280 -24.03 -3.67 -21.92
N GLU A 281 -24.52 -2.76 -21.08
CA GLU A 281 -24.26 -1.31 -21.21
C GLU A 281 -22.77 -0.96 -21.15
N ILE A 282 -21.99 -1.68 -20.33
CA ILE A 282 -20.53 -1.50 -20.26
C ILE A 282 -19.89 -1.98 -21.57
N ALA A 283 -20.39 -3.07 -22.15
CA ALA A 283 -19.87 -3.59 -23.40
C ALA A 283 -20.16 -2.66 -24.58
N ASP A 284 -21.38 -2.11 -24.65
CA ASP A 284 -21.76 -1.14 -25.68
C ASP A 284 -20.91 0.14 -25.56
N LEU A 285 -20.70 0.65 -24.34
CA LEU A 285 -19.82 1.80 -24.10
C LEU A 285 -18.35 1.51 -24.47
N ALA A 286 -17.86 0.30 -24.21
CA ALA A 286 -16.50 -0.12 -24.58
C ALA A 286 -16.32 -0.25 -26.10
N ASP A 287 -17.36 -0.66 -26.84
CA ASP A 287 -17.33 -0.66 -28.31
C ASP A 287 -17.21 0.76 -28.87
N GLU A 288 -17.90 1.73 -28.29
CA GLU A 288 -17.79 3.16 -28.67
C GLU A 288 -16.38 3.73 -28.43
N HIS A 289 -15.67 3.24 -27.41
CA HIS A 289 -14.35 3.75 -27.00
C HIS A 289 -13.21 2.77 -27.30
N LYS A 290 -13.43 1.83 -28.22
CA LYS A 290 -12.50 0.71 -28.48
C LYS A 290 -11.06 1.16 -28.78
N GLU A 291 -10.89 2.33 -29.37
CA GLU A 291 -9.58 2.90 -29.72
C GLU A 291 -8.64 3.12 -28.51
N CYS A 292 -9.17 3.40 -27.32
CA CYS A 292 -8.36 3.52 -26.09
C CYS A 292 -8.17 2.18 -25.37
N LEU A 293 -8.85 1.13 -25.83
CA LEU A 293 -8.92 -0.21 -25.20
C LEU A 293 -8.18 -1.31 -25.99
N ILE A 294 -7.43 -0.91 -27.03
CA ILE A 294 -6.54 -1.77 -27.83
C ILE A 294 -5.17 -1.09 -27.96
N PRO A 295 -4.06 -1.82 -28.18
CA PRO A 295 -2.76 -1.20 -28.42
C PRO A 295 -2.77 -0.35 -29.70
N ASP A 296 -1.96 0.71 -29.76
CA ASP A 296 -1.75 1.44 -31.01
C ASP A 296 -0.98 0.56 -32.01
N PRO A 297 -1.30 0.63 -33.32
CA PRO A 297 -0.50 0.00 -34.35
C PRO A 297 0.96 0.42 -34.29
N GLY A 298 1.88 -0.55 -34.32
CA GLY A 298 3.32 -0.28 -34.26
C GLY A 298 3.86 0.12 -32.88
N CYS A 299 3.08 -0.04 -31.80
CA CYS A 299 3.60 0.08 -30.43
C CYS A 299 4.78 -0.86 -30.18
N GLN A 300 5.68 -0.43 -29.29
CA GLN A 300 6.94 -1.11 -29.02
C GLN A 300 6.88 -1.84 -27.68
N TYR A 301 7.22 -3.12 -27.73
CA TYR A 301 7.43 -3.97 -26.55
C TYR A 301 8.93 -4.03 -26.25
N ASP A 302 9.29 -3.96 -24.96
CA ASP A 302 10.70 -4.03 -24.52
C ASP A 302 11.26 -5.44 -24.72
N GLN A 303 10.39 -6.45 -24.72
CA GLN A 303 10.69 -7.83 -25.06
C GLN A 303 9.48 -8.46 -25.76
N LEU A 304 9.72 -9.38 -26.69
CA LEU A 304 8.69 -10.12 -27.41
C LEU A 304 8.87 -11.64 -27.22
N ILE A 305 7.78 -12.32 -26.89
CA ILE A 305 7.68 -13.79 -26.85
C ILE A 305 6.59 -14.19 -27.84
N GLU A 306 6.84 -15.22 -28.65
CA GLU A 306 5.83 -15.78 -29.55
C GLU A 306 5.41 -17.18 -29.08
N ILE A 307 4.10 -17.43 -29.04
CA ILE A 307 3.53 -18.75 -28.70
C ILE A 307 2.55 -19.15 -29.81
N ASN A 308 2.83 -20.28 -30.45
CA ASN A 308 1.91 -20.93 -31.38
C ASN A 308 0.94 -21.85 -30.60
N LEU A 309 -0.31 -21.41 -30.45
CA LEU A 309 -1.36 -22.12 -29.71
C LEU A 309 -1.71 -23.47 -30.36
N SER A 310 -1.50 -23.62 -31.66
CA SER A 310 -1.80 -24.87 -32.38
C SER A 310 -0.73 -25.96 -32.17
N GLU A 311 0.48 -25.57 -31.78
CA GLU A 311 1.58 -26.49 -31.45
C GLU A 311 1.70 -26.71 -29.94
N LEU A 312 1.13 -25.81 -29.14
CA LEU A 312 1.12 -25.91 -27.69
C LEU A 312 0.38 -27.18 -27.24
N LYS A 313 1.01 -27.91 -26.33
CA LYS A 313 0.50 -29.15 -25.72
C LYS A 313 0.25 -28.98 -24.22
N PRO A 314 -0.53 -29.86 -23.57
CA PRO A 314 -0.77 -29.80 -22.14
C PRO A 314 0.53 -29.75 -21.32
N HIS A 315 0.58 -28.84 -20.35
CA HIS A 315 1.71 -28.64 -19.45
C HIS A 315 1.33 -28.87 -17.99
N ILE A 316 2.33 -29.21 -17.19
CA ILE A 316 2.26 -29.39 -15.75
C ILE A 316 3.56 -28.87 -15.14
N ASN A 317 3.46 -27.93 -14.20
CA ASN A 317 4.64 -27.29 -13.61
C ASN A 317 4.80 -27.71 -12.14
N GLY A 318 6.04 -27.88 -11.69
CA GLY A 318 6.37 -28.25 -10.31
C GLY A 318 7.54 -29.22 -10.16
N PRO A 319 7.87 -29.66 -8.93
CA PRO A 319 6.95 -29.73 -7.78
C PRO A 319 7.03 -28.60 -6.73
N PHE A 320 8.03 -27.70 -6.79
CA PHE A 320 8.26 -26.67 -5.75
C PHE A 320 8.33 -25.23 -6.28
N THR A 321 8.13 -25.06 -7.58
CA THR A 321 8.17 -23.76 -8.24
C THR A 321 7.23 -23.78 -9.46
N PRO A 322 6.52 -22.67 -9.75
CA PRO A 322 5.53 -22.62 -10.82
C PRO A 322 6.15 -22.49 -12.21
N ASP A 323 7.46 -22.31 -12.33
CA ASP A 323 8.20 -22.17 -13.59
C ASP A 323 8.95 -23.45 -14.02
N LEU A 324 9.00 -24.49 -13.19
CA LEU A 324 9.57 -25.78 -13.60
C LEU A 324 8.56 -26.52 -14.48
N ALA A 325 8.59 -26.21 -15.77
CA ALA A 325 7.58 -26.63 -16.73
C ALA A 325 7.89 -27.97 -17.40
N HIS A 326 6.90 -28.85 -17.44
CA HIS A 326 6.96 -30.13 -18.15
C HIS A 326 5.74 -30.27 -19.07
N PRO A 327 5.90 -30.77 -20.31
CA PRO A 327 4.78 -31.37 -21.02
C PRO A 327 4.20 -32.53 -20.21
N VAL A 328 2.88 -32.69 -20.22
CA VAL A 328 2.21 -33.79 -19.48
C VAL A 328 2.73 -35.17 -19.93
N SER A 329 3.14 -35.31 -21.19
CA SER A 329 3.75 -36.52 -21.74
C SER A 329 5.09 -36.91 -21.09
N GLU A 330 5.77 -35.97 -20.42
CA GLU A 330 7.14 -36.15 -19.91
C GLU A 330 7.21 -36.20 -18.37
N VAL A 331 6.17 -35.72 -17.67
CA VAL A 331 6.19 -35.58 -16.20
C VAL A 331 6.37 -36.93 -15.47
N GLY A 332 5.84 -38.02 -16.01
CA GLY A 332 6.01 -39.36 -15.44
C GLY A 332 7.47 -39.82 -15.44
N ALA A 333 8.17 -39.63 -16.56
CA ALA A 333 9.60 -39.96 -16.68
C ALA A 333 10.45 -39.02 -15.81
N ALA A 334 10.14 -37.72 -15.79
CA ALA A 334 10.81 -36.75 -14.93
C ALA A 334 10.62 -37.09 -13.45
N ALA A 335 9.42 -37.51 -13.04
CA ALA A 335 9.14 -37.93 -11.67
C ALA A 335 9.96 -39.17 -11.27
N GLN A 336 10.08 -40.16 -12.14
CA GLN A 336 10.94 -41.33 -11.89
C GLN A 336 12.41 -40.93 -11.74
N GLN A 337 12.92 -40.09 -12.64
CA GLN A 337 14.32 -39.64 -12.64
C GLN A 337 14.67 -38.83 -11.39
N ASN A 338 13.77 -37.95 -10.95
CA ASN A 338 13.98 -37.06 -9.81
C ASN A 338 13.46 -37.64 -8.48
N GLY A 339 12.94 -38.87 -8.50
CA GLY A 339 12.39 -39.55 -7.34
C GLY A 339 11.13 -38.89 -6.76
N TRP A 340 10.34 -38.17 -7.56
CA TRP A 340 9.05 -37.61 -7.15
C TRP A 340 7.99 -38.73 -7.07
N PRO A 341 7.10 -38.74 -6.07
CA PRO A 341 6.08 -39.78 -5.95
C PRO A 341 5.16 -39.79 -7.18
N LEU A 342 5.04 -40.95 -7.84
CA LEU A 342 4.16 -41.09 -9.00
C LEU A 342 2.69 -41.13 -8.63
N GLU A 343 2.36 -41.71 -7.47
CA GLU A 343 0.98 -41.81 -6.99
C GLU A 343 0.41 -40.42 -6.69
N VAL A 344 -0.66 -40.07 -7.39
CA VAL A 344 -1.41 -38.84 -7.11
C VAL A 344 -2.35 -39.13 -5.93
N LYS A 345 -2.07 -38.53 -4.77
CA LYS A 345 -2.91 -38.71 -3.58
C LYS A 345 -4.21 -37.91 -3.67
N VAL A 346 -4.10 -36.66 -4.12
CA VAL A 346 -5.23 -35.73 -4.22
C VAL A 346 -5.12 -34.89 -5.51
N GLY A 347 -6.21 -34.86 -6.28
CA GLY A 347 -6.45 -33.92 -7.36
C GLY A 347 -7.35 -32.78 -6.87
N LEU A 348 -6.95 -31.53 -7.07
CA LEU A 348 -7.71 -30.36 -6.63
C LEU A 348 -8.01 -29.43 -7.81
N ILE A 349 -9.27 -29.26 -8.17
CA ILE A 349 -9.68 -28.29 -9.21
C ILE A 349 -10.40 -27.08 -8.61
N GLY A 350 -10.35 -25.95 -9.31
CA GLY A 350 -10.99 -24.71 -8.89
C GLY A 350 -10.00 -23.62 -8.44
N SER A 351 -10.33 -22.93 -7.35
CA SER A 351 -9.68 -21.68 -6.90
C SER A 351 -9.82 -20.54 -7.92
N CYS A 352 -9.25 -19.36 -7.64
CA CYS A 352 -9.39 -18.18 -8.51
C CYS A 352 -8.85 -18.35 -9.94
N THR A 353 -7.94 -19.29 -10.18
CA THR A 353 -7.26 -19.42 -11.49
C THR A 353 -8.08 -20.21 -12.52
N ASN A 354 -8.75 -21.28 -12.10
CA ASN A 354 -9.45 -22.23 -12.99
C ASN A 354 -10.74 -22.76 -12.34
N SER A 355 -11.69 -21.87 -12.06
CA SER A 355 -13.00 -22.23 -11.49
C SER A 355 -14.19 -21.64 -12.23
N SER A 356 -14.00 -21.24 -13.48
CA SER A 356 -15.09 -20.74 -14.33
C SER A 356 -16.07 -21.85 -14.73
N TYR A 357 -17.19 -21.47 -15.34
CA TYR A 357 -18.14 -22.43 -15.90
C TYR A 357 -17.49 -23.32 -16.97
N GLU A 358 -16.65 -22.75 -17.84
CA GLU A 358 -15.88 -23.47 -18.86
C GLU A 358 -14.93 -24.51 -18.24
N ASP A 359 -14.17 -24.11 -17.21
CA ASP A 359 -13.24 -24.99 -16.48
C ASP A 359 -14.00 -26.21 -15.90
N MET A 360 -15.13 -25.95 -15.25
CA MET A 360 -15.97 -27.00 -14.65
C MET A 360 -16.58 -27.90 -15.73
N GLY A 361 -17.03 -27.34 -16.85
CA GLY A 361 -17.57 -28.09 -17.98
C GLY A 361 -16.56 -29.06 -18.58
N ARG A 362 -15.31 -28.62 -18.78
CA ARG A 362 -14.22 -29.46 -19.30
C ARG A 362 -13.88 -30.61 -18.35
N ALA A 363 -13.82 -30.35 -17.04
CA ALA A 363 -13.65 -31.41 -16.03
C ALA A 363 -14.83 -32.40 -16.03
N VAL A 364 -16.07 -31.90 -16.10
CA VAL A 364 -17.30 -32.71 -16.15
C VAL A 364 -17.35 -33.61 -17.38
N SER A 365 -16.84 -33.16 -18.53
CA SER A 365 -16.75 -33.97 -19.74
C SER A 365 -15.95 -35.26 -19.50
N LEU A 366 -14.80 -35.16 -18.82
CA LEU A 366 -13.97 -36.32 -18.49
C LEU A 366 -14.59 -37.18 -17.39
N ALA A 367 -15.20 -36.56 -16.38
CA ALA A 367 -15.90 -37.28 -15.32
C ALA A 367 -17.07 -38.12 -15.90
N ARG A 368 -17.83 -37.59 -16.88
CA ARG A 368 -18.87 -38.34 -17.59
C ARG A 368 -18.31 -39.54 -18.34
N GLN A 369 -17.20 -39.36 -19.06
CA GLN A 369 -16.53 -40.46 -19.77
C GLN A 369 -16.12 -41.56 -18.78
N ALA A 370 -15.47 -41.21 -17.67
CA ALA A 370 -15.08 -42.18 -16.65
C ALA A 370 -16.28 -42.95 -16.08
N LEU A 371 -17.36 -42.24 -15.74
CA LEU A 371 -18.58 -42.85 -15.20
C LEU A 371 -19.29 -43.78 -16.20
N GLN A 372 -19.28 -43.45 -17.49
CA GLN A 372 -19.83 -44.34 -18.55
C GLN A 372 -19.10 -45.69 -18.60
N TRP A 373 -17.81 -45.69 -18.29
CA TRP A 373 -16.98 -46.90 -18.18
C TRP A 373 -16.94 -47.48 -16.77
N GLY A 374 -17.82 -47.03 -15.86
CA GLY A 374 -17.91 -47.53 -14.49
C GLY A 374 -16.72 -47.15 -13.59
N LEU A 375 -15.93 -46.15 -13.97
CA LEU A 375 -14.79 -45.66 -13.20
C LEU A 375 -15.16 -44.48 -12.29
N LYS A 376 -14.38 -44.37 -11.22
CA LYS A 376 -14.33 -43.23 -10.30
C LYS A 376 -12.88 -42.77 -10.13
N CYS A 377 -12.68 -41.62 -9.50
CA CYS A 377 -11.35 -41.15 -9.15
C CYS A 377 -10.62 -42.16 -8.25
N LYS A 378 -9.38 -42.49 -8.60
CA LYS A 378 -8.48 -43.28 -7.75
C LYS A 378 -7.82 -42.40 -6.69
N ALA A 379 -7.44 -41.19 -7.07
CA ALA A 379 -7.02 -40.16 -6.13
C ALA A 379 -8.25 -39.56 -5.42
N GLN A 380 -8.05 -38.98 -4.23
CA GLN A 380 -9.07 -38.08 -3.69
C GLN A 380 -9.25 -36.89 -4.63
N PHE A 381 -10.47 -36.37 -4.73
CA PHE A 381 -10.77 -35.32 -5.69
C PHE A 381 -11.60 -34.22 -5.04
N THR A 382 -11.15 -32.97 -5.14
CA THR A 382 -11.86 -31.82 -4.56
C THR A 382 -12.09 -30.73 -5.61
N ILE A 383 -13.21 -30.02 -5.45
CA ILE A 383 -13.69 -29.02 -6.40
C ILE A 383 -14.05 -27.75 -5.63
N THR A 384 -13.41 -26.64 -5.96
CA THR A 384 -13.69 -25.32 -5.39
C THR A 384 -14.31 -24.41 -6.44
N PRO A 385 -15.63 -24.12 -6.38
CA PRO A 385 -16.23 -23.09 -7.22
C PRO A 385 -15.66 -21.70 -6.89
N GLY A 386 -15.50 -20.85 -7.89
CA GLY A 386 -14.93 -19.52 -7.70
C GLY A 386 -15.89 -18.53 -7.05
N SER A 387 -17.20 -18.74 -7.20
CA SER A 387 -18.24 -17.90 -6.60
C SER A 387 -19.52 -18.68 -6.36
N GLU A 388 -20.41 -18.11 -5.55
CA GLU A 388 -21.75 -18.63 -5.34
C GLU A 388 -22.54 -18.70 -6.65
N GLN A 389 -22.38 -17.69 -7.51
CA GLN A 389 -22.97 -17.67 -8.86
C GLN A 389 -22.48 -18.86 -9.71
N ILE A 390 -21.19 -19.17 -9.70
CA ILE A 390 -20.69 -20.37 -10.38
C ILE A 390 -21.28 -21.63 -9.73
N ARG A 391 -21.19 -21.75 -8.40
CA ARG A 391 -21.65 -22.94 -7.66
C ARG A 391 -23.10 -23.29 -7.98
N THR A 392 -24.00 -22.32 -7.91
CA THR A 392 -25.44 -22.52 -8.18
C THR A 392 -25.70 -22.84 -9.63
N THR A 393 -25.00 -22.17 -10.55
CA THR A 393 -25.12 -22.43 -11.99
C THR A 393 -24.69 -23.85 -12.34
N ILE A 394 -23.54 -24.33 -11.83
CA ILE A 394 -23.05 -25.69 -12.08
C ILE A 394 -23.88 -26.75 -11.32
N GLU A 395 -24.52 -26.39 -10.20
CA GLU A 395 -25.47 -27.26 -9.52
C GLU A 395 -26.71 -27.47 -10.37
N ARG A 396 -27.31 -26.36 -10.83
CA ARG A 396 -28.52 -26.33 -11.67
C ARG A 396 -28.30 -27.08 -12.99
N ASP A 397 -27.15 -26.91 -13.61
CA ASP A 397 -26.82 -27.51 -14.91
C ASP A 397 -26.30 -28.96 -14.77
N GLY A 398 -26.26 -29.50 -13.54
CA GLY A 398 -25.94 -30.89 -13.24
C GLY A 398 -24.46 -31.24 -13.25
N TYR A 399 -23.57 -30.26 -13.42
CA TYR A 399 -22.11 -30.43 -13.41
C TYR A 399 -21.62 -30.89 -12.03
N ALA A 400 -22.08 -30.22 -10.96
CA ALA A 400 -21.70 -30.56 -9.59
C ALA A 400 -22.08 -32.02 -9.24
N LYS A 401 -23.23 -32.50 -9.72
CA LYS A 401 -23.66 -33.89 -9.52
C LYS A 401 -22.67 -34.88 -10.15
N VAL A 402 -22.28 -34.68 -11.40
CA VAL A 402 -21.31 -35.57 -12.09
C VAL A 402 -19.97 -35.59 -11.35
N LEU A 403 -19.48 -34.43 -10.90
CA LEU A 403 -18.24 -34.33 -10.15
C LEU A 403 -18.32 -35.09 -8.81
N ARG A 404 -19.47 -35.07 -8.13
CA ARG A 404 -19.71 -35.92 -6.93
C ARG A 404 -19.79 -37.40 -7.28
N ASP A 405 -20.48 -37.76 -8.36
CA ASP A 405 -20.69 -39.16 -8.78
C ASP A 405 -19.35 -39.86 -9.06
N VAL A 406 -18.37 -39.15 -9.64
CA VAL A 406 -17.00 -39.66 -9.88
C VAL A 406 -16.13 -39.70 -8.61
N GLY A 407 -16.66 -39.27 -7.47
CA GLY A 407 -16.00 -39.32 -6.15
C GLY A 407 -15.44 -37.98 -5.67
N GLY A 408 -15.79 -36.87 -6.32
CA GLY A 408 -15.37 -35.52 -5.94
C GLY A 408 -16.12 -34.94 -4.74
N VAL A 409 -15.43 -34.11 -3.96
CA VAL A 409 -16.02 -33.31 -2.87
C VAL A 409 -16.04 -31.84 -3.30
N VAL A 410 -17.25 -31.25 -3.36
CA VAL A 410 -17.41 -29.82 -3.61
C VAL A 410 -17.18 -29.06 -2.31
N LEU A 411 -16.12 -28.25 -2.29
CA LEU A 411 -15.72 -27.39 -1.20
C LEU A 411 -16.51 -26.07 -1.22
N ALA A 412 -16.33 -25.25 -0.18
CA ALA A 412 -16.91 -23.91 -0.13
C ALA A 412 -16.30 -23.00 -1.21
N ASN A 413 -17.03 -21.95 -1.60
CA ASN A 413 -16.57 -20.97 -2.59
C ASN A 413 -15.53 -20.03 -1.96
N ALA A 414 -14.32 -20.55 -1.72
CA ALA A 414 -13.27 -19.91 -0.93
C ALA A 414 -11.88 -20.39 -1.36
N CYS A 415 -10.81 -19.69 -0.98
CA CYS A 415 -9.45 -20.06 -1.35
C CYS A 415 -9.05 -21.47 -0.86
N GLY A 416 -9.42 -21.82 0.37
CA GLY A 416 -9.24 -23.15 0.96
C GLY A 416 -7.81 -23.72 0.78
N PRO A 417 -7.65 -24.90 0.16
CA PRO A 417 -6.32 -25.53 -0.04
C PRO A 417 -5.30 -24.70 -0.84
N CYS A 418 -5.73 -23.67 -1.59
CA CYS A 418 -4.81 -22.82 -2.37
C CYS A 418 -3.87 -21.97 -1.49
N ILE A 419 -4.30 -21.61 -0.28
CA ILE A 419 -3.54 -20.81 0.71
C ILE A 419 -3.11 -21.64 1.94
N GLY A 420 -3.37 -22.95 1.92
CA GLY A 420 -3.10 -23.84 3.05
C GLY A 420 -4.19 -23.85 4.12
N GLN A 421 -5.39 -23.35 3.80
CA GLN A 421 -6.58 -23.49 4.65
C GLN A 421 -7.25 -24.83 4.35
N TRP A 422 -6.53 -25.89 4.72
CA TRP A 422 -6.95 -27.26 4.49
C TRP A 422 -6.52 -28.16 5.65
N ASP A 423 -7.51 -28.75 6.31
CA ASP A 423 -7.29 -29.79 7.30
C ASP A 423 -7.09 -31.14 6.61
N ARG A 424 -5.88 -31.33 6.08
CA ARG A 424 -5.51 -32.53 5.32
C ARG A 424 -5.28 -33.73 6.25
N ARG A 425 -5.90 -34.89 5.94
CA ARG A 425 -5.89 -36.09 6.80
C ARG A 425 -5.35 -37.37 6.15
N ASP A 426 -5.11 -37.37 4.84
CA ASP A 426 -4.70 -38.57 4.09
C ASP A 426 -3.21 -38.94 4.24
N VAL A 427 -2.37 -37.99 4.67
CA VAL A 427 -0.92 -38.17 4.86
C VAL A 427 -0.47 -37.62 6.21
N LYS A 428 0.62 -38.20 6.75
CA LYS A 428 1.25 -37.66 7.96
C LYS A 428 2.18 -36.50 7.59
N LYS A 429 2.34 -35.53 8.50
CA LYS A 429 3.31 -34.43 8.31
C LYS A 429 4.72 -35.01 8.13
N GLY A 430 5.42 -34.57 7.09
CA GLY A 430 6.74 -35.07 6.68
C GLY A 430 6.71 -36.25 5.70
N GLU A 431 5.53 -36.82 5.42
CA GLU A 431 5.39 -37.89 4.43
C GLU A 431 5.58 -37.33 3.01
N LYS A 432 6.37 -38.03 2.19
CA LYS A 432 6.59 -37.66 0.78
C LYS A 432 5.42 -38.16 -0.06
N ASN A 433 4.71 -37.24 -0.71
CA ASN A 433 3.53 -37.53 -1.51
C ASN A 433 3.39 -36.53 -2.66
N THR A 434 2.49 -36.82 -3.60
CA THR A 434 2.18 -35.93 -4.73
C THR A 434 0.73 -35.47 -4.69
N ILE A 435 0.52 -34.19 -4.98
CA ILE A 435 -0.79 -33.61 -5.30
C ILE A 435 -0.72 -32.89 -6.64
N VAL A 436 -1.83 -32.88 -7.36
CA VAL A 436 -1.96 -32.16 -8.64
C VAL A 436 -3.13 -31.20 -8.52
N THR A 437 -2.91 -29.94 -8.86
CA THR A 437 -3.89 -28.87 -8.64
C THR A 437 -4.09 -28.02 -9.89
N SER A 438 -5.27 -27.42 -10.03
CA SER A 438 -5.50 -26.40 -11.07
C SER A 438 -5.22 -24.97 -10.58
N PHE A 439 -4.46 -24.83 -9.49
CA PHE A 439 -4.10 -23.54 -8.90
C PHE A 439 -2.93 -22.91 -9.66
N ASN A 440 -2.28 -21.92 -9.07
CA ASN A 440 -1.15 -21.17 -9.64
C ASN A 440 0.17 -21.46 -8.91
N ARG A 441 0.13 -21.59 -7.58
CA ARG A 441 1.32 -21.66 -6.73
C ARG A 441 1.50 -23.03 -6.08
N ASN A 442 2.73 -23.53 -6.13
CA ASN A 442 3.16 -24.82 -5.58
C ASN A 442 4.46 -24.74 -4.78
N PHE A 443 4.71 -23.60 -4.11
CA PHE A 443 5.86 -23.51 -3.21
C PHE A 443 5.76 -24.54 -2.07
N THR A 444 6.94 -24.92 -1.54
CA THR A 444 7.07 -25.87 -0.44
C THR A 444 6.10 -25.57 0.70
N ALA A 445 5.37 -26.60 1.15
CA ALA A 445 4.42 -26.54 2.27
C ALA A 445 3.23 -25.56 2.09
N ARG A 446 3.00 -25.03 0.89
CA ARG A 446 1.95 -24.02 0.65
C ARG A 446 0.52 -24.56 0.87
N ASN A 447 0.22 -25.75 0.35
CA ASN A 447 -1.16 -26.25 0.30
C ASN A 447 -1.63 -26.95 1.58
N ASP A 448 -0.70 -27.52 2.36
CA ASP A 448 -1.01 -28.40 3.50
C ASP A 448 -0.01 -28.27 4.66
N ALA A 449 0.91 -27.30 4.63
CA ALA A 449 1.99 -27.13 5.59
C ALA A 449 2.93 -28.35 5.74
N ASN A 450 2.96 -29.26 4.75
CA ASN A 450 3.90 -30.39 4.67
C ASN A 450 5.02 -30.08 3.66
N PRO A 451 6.28 -29.89 4.11
CA PRO A 451 7.40 -29.61 3.20
C PRO A 451 7.72 -30.74 2.23
N ALA A 452 7.30 -31.98 2.53
CA ALA A 452 7.55 -33.14 1.68
C ALA A 452 6.49 -33.35 0.58
N THR A 453 5.40 -32.57 0.58
CA THR A 453 4.38 -32.60 -0.47
C THR A 453 4.92 -32.01 -1.77
N HIS A 454 4.89 -32.81 -2.83
CA HIS A 454 5.25 -32.41 -4.19
C HIS A 454 3.98 -31.94 -4.90
N ALA A 455 3.85 -30.64 -5.11
CA ALA A 455 2.66 -30.05 -5.69
C ALA A 455 2.89 -29.68 -7.15
N PHE A 456 2.06 -30.21 -8.04
CA PHE A 456 2.08 -29.85 -9.45
C PHE A 456 0.86 -29.00 -9.82
N VAL A 457 1.06 -27.99 -10.66
CA VAL A 457 0.00 -27.10 -11.16
C VAL A 457 -0.22 -27.33 -12.66
N THR A 458 -1.48 -27.53 -13.05
CA THR A 458 -1.89 -27.80 -14.44
C THR A 458 -3.33 -27.29 -14.69
N SER A 459 -3.97 -27.68 -15.80
CA SER A 459 -5.37 -27.34 -16.11
C SER A 459 -6.36 -28.27 -15.38
N PRO A 460 -7.60 -27.84 -15.09
CA PRO A 460 -8.56 -28.63 -14.33
C PRO A 460 -8.93 -29.95 -15.01
N GLU A 461 -8.94 -30.00 -16.34
CA GLU A 461 -9.14 -31.23 -17.10
C GLU A 461 -7.99 -32.24 -16.91
N ILE A 462 -6.73 -31.78 -16.88
CA ILE A 462 -5.58 -32.65 -16.65
C ILE A 462 -5.57 -33.13 -15.21
N VAL A 463 -5.88 -32.28 -14.22
CA VAL A 463 -6.07 -32.71 -12.83
C VAL A 463 -7.12 -33.82 -12.75
N THR A 464 -8.26 -33.65 -13.44
CA THR A 464 -9.35 -34.62 -13.43
C THR A 464 -8.91 -35.95 -14.05
N ALA A 465 -8.24 -35.91 -15.20
CA ALA A 465 -7.69 -37.10 -15.86
C ALA A 465 -6.69 -37.85 -14.97
N LEU A 466 -5.76 -37.12 -14.34
CA LEU A 466 -4.75 -37.68 -13.44
C LEU A 466 -5.35 -38.19 -12.12
N ALA A 467 -6.43 -37.59 -11.63
CA ALA A 467 -7.17 -38.08 -10.45
C ALA A 467 -7.93 -39.39 -10.75
N ILE A 468 -8.50 -39.52 -11.95
CA ILE A 468 -9.08 -40.77 -12.44
C ILE A 468 -8.01 -41.86 -12.56
N ALA A 469 -6.85 -41.52 -13.14
CA ALA A 469 -5.76 -42.47 -13.34
C ALA A 469 -5.01 -42.83 -12.04
N GLY A 470 -4.93 -41.90 -11.08
CA GLY A 470 -4.22 -42.03 -9.80
C GLY A 470 -2.70 -41.92 -9.89
N THR A 471 -2.14 -41.46 -11.02
CA THR A 471 -0.68 -41.45 -11.24
C THR A 471 -0.23 -40.34 -12.19
N LEU A 472 0.94 -39.74 -11.93
CA LEU A 472 1.63 -38.81 -12.83
C LEU A 472 2.13 -39.48 -14.12
N ASN A 473 2.19 -40.82 -14.14
CA ASN A 473 2.67 -41.56 -15.30
C ASN A 473 1.59 -41.76 -16.39
N PHE A 474 0.39 -41.20 -16.20
CA PHE A 474 -0.69 -41.31 -17.16
C PHE A 474 -0.71 -40.09 -18.09
N ASN A 475 -0.56 -40.31 -19.38
CA ASN A 475 -0.75 -39.29 -20.40
C ASN A 475 -2.14 -39.43 -21.05
N PRO A 476 -3.09 -38.52 -20.79
CA PRO A 476 -4.43 -38.60 -21.38
C PRO A 476 -4.44 -38.51 -22.92
N GLU A 477 -3.41 -37.93 -23.55
CA GLU A 477 -3.31 -37.85 -25.01
C GLU A 477 -2.99 -39.20 -25.67
N THR A 478 -2.48 -40.20 -24.94
CA THR A 478 -2.00 -41.46 -25.55
C THR A 478 -2.47 -42.71 -24.85
N ASP A 479 -2.66 -42.68 -23.54
CA ASP A 479 -2.74 -43.88 -22.72
C ASP A 479 -4.17 -44.40 -22.57
N PHE A 480 -4.28 -45.67 -22.19
CA PHE A 480 -5.55 -46.34 -21.95
C PHE A 480 -5.81 -46.53 -20.45
N LEU A 481 -7.07 -46.35 -20.04
CA LEU A 481 -7.60 -46.78 -18.76
C LEU A 481 -8.28 -48.15 -18.91
N THR A 482 -8.32 -48.92 -17.83
CA THR A 482 -8.99 -50.22 -17.77
C THR A 482 -10.27 -50.08 -16.95
N ALA A 483 -11.41 -50.40 -17.55
CA ALA A 483 -12.71 -50.42 -16.91
C ALA A 483 -12.87 -51.65 -15.98
N PRO A 484 -13.85 -51.68 -15.06
CA PRO A 484 -14.05 -52.81 -14.14
C PRO A 484 -14.36 -54.14 -14.85
N ASN A 485 -14.89 -54.09 -16.07
CA ASN A 485 -15.12 -55.26 -16.93
C ASN A 485 -13.86 -55.76 -17.67
N GLY A 486 -12.71 -55.10 -17.47
CA GLY A 486 -11.42 -55.44 -18.10
C GLY A 486 -11.19 -54.79 -19.48
N GLU A 487 -12.18 -54.10 -20.05
CA GLU A 487 -12.01 -53.41 -21.33
C GLU A 487 -11.11 -52.18 -21.19
N LYS A 488 -10.32 -51.92 -22.23
CA LYS A 488 -9.46 -50.74 -22.31
C LYS A 488 -10.14 -49.66 -23.12
N PHE A 489 -10.13 -48.43 -22.61
CA PHE A 489 -10.61 -47.26 -23.33
C PHE A 489 -9.67 -46.09 -23.11
N LYS A 490 -9.76 -45.09 -23.99
CA LYS A 490 -8.99 -43.86 -23.91
C LYS A 490 -9.92 -42.70 -23.58
N LEU A 491 -9.44 -41.73 -22.80
CA LEU A 491 -10.19 -40.49 -22.60
C LEU A 491 -10.13 -39.65 -23.88
N GLU A 492 -11.29 -39.20 -24.33
CA GLU A 492 -11.39 -38.26 -25.44
C GLU A 492 -11.13 -36.83 -24.95
N PRO A 493 -10.57 -35.94 -25.79
CA PRO A 493 -10.34 -34.56 -25.43
C PRO A 493 -11.59 -33.89 -24.84
N PRO A 494 -11.46 -33.14 -23.73
CA PRO A 494 -12.60 -32.58 -23.02
C PRO A 494 -13.28 -31.48 -23.84
N THR A 495 -14.59 -31.41 -23.67
CA THR A 495 -15.47 -30.36 -24.21
C THR A 495 -16.16 -29.64 -23.05
N GLY A 496 -16.49 -28.37 -23.23
CA GLY A 496 -17.21 -27.58 -22.24
C GLY A 496 -17.73 -26.30 -22.88
N ASP A 497 -18.94 -25.90 -22.54
CA ASP A 497 -19.48 -24.63 -23.02
C ASP A 497 -18.72 -23.48 -22.32
N GLU A 498 -18.31 -22.47 -23.08
CA GLU A 498 -17.60 -21.28 -22.54
C GLU A 498 -18.43 -20.59 -21.45
N LEU A 499 -19.74 -20.51 -21.68
CA LEU A 499 -20.72 -19.83 -20.85
C LEU A 499 -22.00 -20.66 -20.81
N PRO A 500 -22.82 -20.54 -19.75
CA PRO A 500 -24.06 -21.28 -19.67
C PRO A 500 -25.01 -20.88 -20.81
N ALA A 501 -25.71 -21.88 -21.36
CA ALA A 501 -26.73 -21.67 -22.38
C ALA A 501 -27.88 -20.80 -21.85
N ARG A 502 -28.27 -21.05 -20.59
CA ARG A 502 -29.14 -20.18 -19.80
C ARG A 502 -28.33 -19.07 -19.14
N ASP A 503 -28.98 -18.07 -18.57
CA ASP A 503 -28.29 -17.08 -17.75
C ASP A 503 -27.66 -17.72 -16.50
N PHE A 504 -26.67 -17.05 -15.93
CA PHE A 504 -26.11 -17.46 -14.64
C PHE A 504 -27.18 -17.39 -13.54
N ASP A 505 -27.16 -18.37 -12.65
CA ASP A 505 -27.94 -18.32 -11.43
C ASP A 505 -27.13 -17.52 -10.38
N PRO A 506 -27.61 -16.36 -9.89
CA PRO A 506 -26.84 -15.55 -8.94
C PRO A 506 -26.71 -16.20 -7.56
N GLY A 507 -27.55 -17.18 -7.22
CA GLY A 507 -27.57 -17.81 -5.92
C GLY A 507 -28.11 -16.93 -4.79
N GLU A 508 -27.64 -17.21 -3.57
CA GLU A 508 -27.96 -16.40 -2.40
C GLU A 508 -27.35 -15.00 -2.51
N ASP A 509 -28.11 -13.97 -2.10
CA ASP A 509 -27.57 -12.62 -2.00
C ASP A 509 -26.57 -12.53 -0.83
N THR A 510 -25.30 -12.57 -1.20
CA THR A 510 -24.16 -12.57 -0.26
C THR A 510 -23.50 -11.20 -0.13
N TYR A 511 -23.98 -10.19 -0.86
CA TYR A 511 -23.45 -8.83 -0.77
C TYR A 511 -24.16 -8.02 0.31
N GLN A 512 -23.40 -7.22 1.05
CA GLN A 512 -23.91 -6.23 1.98
C GLN A 512 -23.51 -4.85 1.48
N GLN A 513 -24.50 -4.09 1.03
CA GLN A 513 -24.34 -2.70 0.65
C GLN A 513 -24.02 -1.86 1.91
N PRO A 514 -23.01 -0.97 1.86
CA PRO A 514 -22.80 -0.02 2.95
C PRO A 514 -24.00 0.95 3.01
N PRO A 515 -24.46 1.34 4.21
CA PRO A 515 -25.49 2.35 4.32
C PRO A 515 -25.02 3.67 3.69
N ALA A 516 -25.98 4.49 3.25
CA ALA A 516 -25.70 5.80 2.69
C ALA A 516 -24.94 6.67 3.72
N ASP A 517 -25.38 6.62 4.98
CA ASP A 517 -24.69 7.21 6.13
C ASP A 517 -24.19 6.11 7.07
N GLY A 518 -22.86 6.02 7.22
CA GLY A 518 -22.17 5.08 8.10
C GLY A 518 -21.73 5.69 9.44
N GLY A 519 -21.95 6.99 9.67
CA GLY A 519 -21.40 7.71 10.82
C GLY A 519 -21.86 7.15 12.18
N SER A 520 -23.08 6.61 12.24
CA SER A 520 -23.65 5.96 13.43
C SER A 520 -23.21 4.51 13.64
N VAL A 521 -22.50 3.90 12.68
CA VAL A 521 -22.02 2.52 12.81
C VAL A 521 -20.77 2.51 13.67
N TRP A 522 -20.84 1.80 14.80
CA TRP A 522 -19.70 1.61 15.69
C TRP A 522 -18.83 0.43 15.22
N VAL A 523 -17.52 0.64 15.16
CA VAL A 523 -16.53 -0.40 14.85
C VAL A 523 -15.74 -0.64 16.12
N GLU A 524 -15.92 -1.83 16.69
CA GLU A 524 -15.26 -2.21 17.94
C GLU A 524 -14.10 -3.16 17.68
N VAL A 525 -12.96 -2.89 18.30
CA VAL A 525 -11.84 -3.82 18.43
C VAL A 525 -11.65 -4.06 19.93
N ASN A 526 -11.98 -5.27 20.39
CA ASN A 526 -11.83 -5.62 21.80
C ASN A 526 -10.33 -5.56 22.20
N PRO A 527 -9.93 -4.75 23.21
CA PRO A 527 -8.54 -4.65 23.65
C PRO A 527 -7.92 -5.97 24.14
N GLN A 528 -8.74 -6.96 24.51
CA GLN A 528 -8.33 -8.30 24.94
C GLN A 528 -8.41 -9.35 23.82
N SER A 529 -8.75 -8.92 22.59
CA SER A 529 -8.82 -9.81 21.45
C SER A 529 -7.46 -10.42 21.15
N ASN A 530 -7.44 -11.71 20.81
CA ASN A 530 -6.28 -12.38 20.25
C ASN A 530 -6.29 -12.40 18.72
N ARG A 531 -7.34 -11.85 18.08
CA ARG A 531 -7.57 -11.88 16.62
C ARG A 531 -7.31 -10.53 15.96
N LEU A 532 -7.71 -9.45 16.63
CA LEU A 532 -7.64 -8.07 16.16
C LEU A 532 -6.93 -7.20 17.21
N GLN A 533 -6.09 -6.28 16.77
CA GLN A 533 -5.37 -5.33 17.63
C GLN A 533 -5.31 -3.99 16.91
N LEU A 534 -5.66 -2.89 17.60
CA LEU A 534 -5.39 -1.56 17.07
C LEU A 534 -3.88 -1.36 16.90
N LEU A 535 -3.49 -0.68 15.83
CA LEU A 535 -2.08 -0.41 15.57
C LEU A 535 -1.58 0.72 16.46
N GLU A 536 -0.40 0.52 17.04
CA GLU A 536 0.37 1.58 17.66
C GLU A 536 1.30 2.21 16.61
N PRO A 537 1.42 3.55 16.55
CA PRO A 537 2.36 4.20 15.65
C PRO A 537 3.79 3.72 15.89
N PHE A 538 4.49 3.37 14.80
CA PHE A 538 5.90 3.03 14.91
C PHE A 538 6.74 4.25 15.28
N GLN A 539 7.87 4.00 15.95
CA GLN A 539 8.85 5.04 16.26
C GLN A 539 9.30 5.79 15.00
N ARG A 540 9.26 7.12 15.06
CA ARG A 540 9.83 8.02 14.04
C ARG A 540 11.35 7.80 13.95
N TRP A 541 11.93 8.08 12.80
CA TRP A 541 13.39 8.12 12.66
C TRP A 541 13.96 9.23 13.55
N ASP A 542 15.10 8.96 14.18
CA ASP A 542 15.76 9.83 15.16
C ASP A 542 16.79 10.79 14.52
N GLY A 543 16.84 10.85 13.19
CA GLY A 543 17.75 11.73 12.44
C GLY A 543 19.20 11.23 12.41
N LYS A 544 19.48 10.03 12.93
CA LYS A 544 20.84 9.47 13.02
C LYS A 544 21.05 8.32 12.06
N ASP A 545 22.32 8.05 11.80
CA ASP A 545 22.73 6.83 11.11
C ASP A 545 22.40 5.59 11.97
N LEU A 546 22.24 4.44 11.32
CA LEU A 546 21.93 3.20 12.00
C LEU A 546 23.22 2.44 12.27
N GLU A 547 23.73 2.52 13.50
CA GLU A 547 25.06 2.00 13.86
C GLU A 547 25.01 0.62 14.52
N ASP A 548 26.07 -0.18 14.29
CA ASP A 548 26.38 -1.43 14.99
C ASP A 548 25.19 -2.43 15.09
N MET A 549 24.32 -2.45 14.07
CA MET A 549 23.15 -3.35 14.03
C MET A 549 23.58 -4.80 13.87
N GLN A 550 22.86 -5.70 14.53
CA GLN A 550 23.11 -7.14 14.44
C GLN A 550 22.55 -7.74 13.15
N VAL A 551 23.30 -8.61 12.48
CA VAL A 551 22.70 -9.51 11.47
C VAL A 551 21.81 -10.53 12.21
N LEU A 552 20.49 -10.43 12.05
CA LEU A 552 19.55 -11.39 12.65
C LEU A 552 19.64 -12.74 11.95
N ILE A 553 19.59 -12.72 10.61
CA ILE A 553 19.72 -13.90 9.77
C ILE A 553 20.29 -13.49 8.42
N LYS A 554 21.23 -14.29 7.92
CA LYS A 554 21.68 -14.27 6.52
C LYS A 554 21.02 -15.45 5.79
N VAL A 555 20.11 -15.13 4.88
CA VAL A 555 19.22 -16.09 4.23
C VAL A 555 19.87 -16.66 2.97
N LYS A 556 19.89 -17.99 2.85
CA LYS A 556 20.43 -18.71 1.69
C LYS A 556 19.34 -18.98 0.66
N GLY A 557 19.53 -18.50 -0.57
CA GLY A 557 18.64 -18.80 -1.69
C GLY A 557 17.25 -18.17 -1.58
N LYS A 558 16.25 -18.89 -2.12
CA LYS A 558 14.87 -18.38 -2.28
C LYS A 558 14.21 -18.06 -0.94
N CYS A 559 13.76 -16.81 -0.78
CA CYS A 559 13.01 -16.36 0.40
C CYS A 559 11.72 -15.65 -0.02
N THR A 560 10.64 -16.43 -0.17
CA THR A 560 9.29 -15.92 -0.47
C THR A 560 8.64 -15.28 0.76
N THR A 561 7.57 -14.52 0.58
CA THR A 561 6.75 -14.00 1.69
C THR A 561 6.16 -15.08 2.59
N ASP A 562 6.00 -16.33 2.10
CA ASP A 562 5.56 -17.46 2.95
C ASP A 562 6.69 -17.95 3.88
N HIS A 563 7.96 -17.73 3.52
CA HIS A 563 9.09 -17.97 4.43
C HIS A 563 9.24 -16.87 5.49
N ILE A 564 8.91 -15.61 5.11
CA ILE A 564 8.98 -14.44 5.99
C ILE A 564 7.79 -14.39 6.95
N SER A 565 6.56 -14.56 6.45
CA SER A 565 5.32 -14.50 7.24
C SER A 565 4.35 -15.57 6.74
N ALA A 566 4.40 -16.76 7.33
CA ALA A 566 3.66 -17.93 6.87
C ALA A 566 2.13 -17.72 6.87
N ALA A 567 1.42 -18.44 6.00
CA ALA A 567 -0.05 -18.48 5.95
C ALA A 567 -0.62 -19.63 6.81
N GLY A 568 -1.57 -20.41 6.29
CA GLY A 568 -2.17 -21.55 6.99
C GLY A 568 -2.67 -21.18 8.41
N PRO A 569 -2.15 -21.80 9.48
CA PRO A 569 -2.63 -21.57 10.86
C PRO A 569 -2.42 -20.13 11.35
N TRP A 570 -1.55 -19.35 10.71
CA TRP A 570 -1.27 -17.96 11.07
C TRP A 570 -2.31 -16.97 10.56
N LEU A 571 -3.16 -17.35 9.60
CA LEU A 571 -4.20 -16.46 9.07
C LEU A 571 -5.17 -15.97 10.15
N LYS A 572 -5.34 -16.75 11.23
CA LYS A 572 -6.16 -16.34 12.38
C LYS A 572 -5.64 -15.08 13.07
N PHE A 573 -4.36 -14.73 12.94
CA PHE A 573 -3.75 -13.57 13.60
C PHE A 573 -3.51 -12.38 12.66
N ARG A 574 -4.07 -12.38 11.44
CA ARG A 574 -3.82 -11.32 10.45
C ARG A 574 -4.26 -9.92 10.89
N GLY A 575 -5.18 -9.81 11.83
CA GLY A 575 -5.58 -8.55 12.45
C GLY A 575 -4.79 -8.17 13.71
N HIS A 576 -3.85 -9.00 14.17
CA HIS A 576 -3.13 -8.81 15.43
C HIS A 576 -1.62 -8.90 15.22
N LEU A 577 -0.97 -7.74 15.12
CA LEU A 577 0.43 -7.62 14.70
C LEU A 577 1.41 -8.36 15.63
N ASP A 578 1.25 -8.24 16.96
CA ASP A 578 2.18 -8.91 17.86
C ASP A 578 2.09 -10.44 17.80
N ASN A 579 0.87 -11.00 17.74
CA ASN A 579 0.66 -12.44 17.65
C ASN A 579 1.18 -13.03 16.33
N ILE A 580 0.94 -12.37 15.19
CA ILE A 580 1.41 -12.88 13.89
C ILE A 580 2.94 -12.78 13.76
N SER A 581 3.58 -11.80 14.42
CA SER A 581 5.04 -11.64 14.43
C SER A 581 5.79 -12.85 15.02
N ASN A 582 5.10 -13.77 15.72
CA ASN A 582 5.68 -15.04 16.15
C ASN A 582 5.97 -16.02 15.00
N ASN A 583 5.70 -15.64 13.75
CA ASN A 583 6.06 -16.41 12.56
C ASN A 583 7.15 -15.75 11.70
N LEU A 584 7.72 -14.62 12.15
CA LEU A 584 8.76 -13.91 11.43
C LEU A 584 9.91 -14.84 11.03
N LEU A 585 10.12 -15.00 9.73
CA LEU A 585 11.22 -15.73 9.09
C LEU A 585 11.37 -17.19 9.52
N ILE A 586 10.33 -17.82 10.09
CA ILE A 586 10.40 -19.22 10.52
C ILE A 586 10.54 -20.21 9.36
N GLY A 587 10.33 -19.77 8.11
CA GLY A 587 10.55 -20.61 6.93
C GLY A 587 11.91 -20.36 6.25
N ALA A 588 12.61 -19.28 6.61
CA ALA A 588 13.85 -18.91 5.94
C ALA A 588 14.99 -19.87 6.28
N VAL A 589 15.83 -20.18 5.28
CA VAL A 589 17.01 -21.04 5.43
C VAL A 589 18.20 -20.20 5.86
N ASN A 590 18.74 -20.45 7.05
CA ASN A 590 19.92 -19.76 7.55
C ASN A 590 21.19 -20.28 6.84
N VAL A 591 22.03 -19.38 6.33
CA VAL A 591 23.28 -19.74 5.64
C VAL A 591 24.26 -20.48 6.57
N GLU A 592 24.28 -20.13 7.86
CA GLU A 592 25.28 -20.60 8.84
C GLU A 592 25.21 -22.10 9.08
N ASN A 593 24.00 -22.66 9.10
CA ASN A 593 23.76 -24.07 9.46
C ASN A 593 22.81 -24.79 8.49
N SER A 594 22.37 -24.12 7.42
CA SER A 594 21.36 -24.61 6.46
C SER A 594 20.05 -25.08 7.11
N ALA A 595 19.77 -24.64 8.34
CA ALA A 595 18.55 -24.98 9.07
C ALA A 595 17.48 -23.89 8.91
N ILE A 596 16.24 -24.29 9.14
CA ILE A 596 15.07 -23.43 9.13
C ILE A 596 14.72 -23.07 10.58
N ASN A 597 14.37 -21.81 10.84
CA ASN A 597 14.00 -21.28 12.16
C ASN A 597 15.04 -21.60 13.27
N LYS A 598 16.32 -21.56 12.94
CA LYS A 598 17.41 -21.84 13.89
C LYS A 598 18.60 -20.93 13.64
N ILE A 599 18.68 -19.86 14.43
CA ILE A 599 19.73 -18.83 14.32
C ILE A 599 20.46 -18.67 15.65
N ARG A 600 21.72 -18.24 15.61
CA ARG A 600 22.52 -17.98 16.81
C ARG A 600 22.15 -16.63 17.40
N ASN A 601 21.74 -16.61 18.68
CA ASN A 601 21.60 -15.38 19.43
C ASN A 601 22.98 -14.88 19.84
N GLN A 602 23.46 -13.81 19.21
CA GLN A 602 24.78 -13.25 19.51
C GLN A 602 24.96 -12.71 20.94
N LEU A 603 23.88 -12.51 21.73
CA LEU A 603 23.99 -12.15 23.14
C LEU A 603 24.31 -13.34 24.05
N THR A 604 23.68 -14.48 23.79
CA THR A 604 23.81 -15.67 24.65
C THR A 604 24.74 -16.73 24.07
N GLY A 605 25.02 -16.66 22.77
CA GLY A 605 25.75 -17.67 22.01
C GLY A 605 24.93 -18.91 21.64
N GLU A 606 23.69 -19.03 22.11
CA GLU A 606 22.82 -20.19 21.90
C GLU A 606 21.99 -20.09 20.61
N TYR A 607 21.58 -21.23 20.05
CA TYR A 607 20.66 -21.25 18.90
C TYR A 607 19.20 -21.22 19.35
N GLY A 608 18.38 -20.39 18.70
CA GLY A 608 16.95 -20.26 18.96
C GLY A 608 16.12 -20.01 17.70
N GLY A 609 14.80 -19.92 17.88
CA GLY A 609 13.87 -19.52 16.82
C GLY A 609 14.06 -18.06 16.42
N VAL A 610 13.85 -17.75 15.14
CA VAL A 610 14.06 -16.38 14.62
C VAL A 610 13.21 -15.34 15.34
N PRO A 611 11.90 -15.54 15.59
CA PRO A 611 11.07 -14.59 16.33
C PRO A 611 11.53 -14.39 17.77
N ASP A 612 11.95 -15.46 18.46
CA ASP A 612 12.37 -15.41 19.86
C ASP A 612 13.66 -14.59 20.01
N VAL A 613 14.63 -14.81 19.12
CA VAL A 613 15.88 -14.05 19.09
C VAL A 613 15.62 -12.59 18.73
N ALA A 614 14.75 -12.30 17.74
CA ALA A 614 14.39 -10.94 17.38
C ALA A 614 13.69 -10.19 18.53
N ARG A 615 12.77 -10.85 19.27
CA ARG A 615 12.18 -10.29 20.50
C ARG A 615 13.23 -10.04 21.57
N GLY A 616 14.17 -10.96 21.75
CA GLY A 616 15.30 -10.80 22.66
C GLY A 616 16.14 -9.57 22.31
N TYR A 617 16.43 -9.34 21.03
CA TYR A 617 17.12 -8.12 20.57
C TYR A 617 16.31 -6.85 20.84
N LYS A 618 15.03 -6.82 20.45
CA LYS A 618 14.14 -5.68 20.72
C LYS A 618 14.10 -5.32 22.22
N ALA A 619 13.96 -6.33 23.09
CA ALA A 619 13.89 -6.12 24.54
C ALA A 619 15.20 -5.54 25.14
N ASN A 620 16.34 -5.77 24.47
CA ASN A 620 17.64 -5.23 24.87
C ASN A 620 18.05 -3.98 24.07
N GLY A 621 17.13 -3.39 23.31
CA GLY A 621 17.41 -2.19 22.49
C GLY A 621 18.34 -2.45 21.30
N ILE A 622 18.52 -3.71 20.90
CA ILE A 622 19.40 -4.09 19.78
C ILE A 622 18.61 -4.03 18.49
N GLN A 623 19.07 -3.15 17.61
CA GLN A 623 18.59 -3.05 16.24
C GLN A 623 19.25 -4.12 15.38
N TRP A 624 18.53 -4.58 14.36
CA TRP A 624 19.03 -5.65 13.50
C TRP A 624 18.68 -5.46 12.03
N VAL A 625 19.41 -6.20 11.20
CA VAL A 625 19.22 -6.28 9.76
C VAL A 625 19.05 -7.73 9.31
N VAL A 626 18.38 -7.92 8.17
CA VAL A 626 18.35 -9.19 7.44
C VAL A 626 19.22 -9.07 6.20
N VAL A 627 20.00 -10.10 5.91
CA VAL A 627 20.76 -10.21 4.66
C VAL A 627 20.11 -11.28 3.79
N GLY A 628 19.61 -10.91 2.62
CA GLY A 628 18.91 -11.80 1.70
C GLY A 628 19.63 -12.01 0.37
N ASP A 629 19.23 -13.07 -0.34
CA ASP A 629 19.74 -13.42 -1.67
C ASP A 629 18.95 -12.68 -2.77
N GLU A 630 18.65 -13.33 -3.89
CA GLU A 630 17.88 -12.76 -5.01
C GLU A 630 16.35 -12.87 -4.84
N ASN A 631 15.62 -11.92 -5.44
CA ASN A 631 14.16 -11.86 -5.47
C ASN A 631 13.50 -12.03 -4.09
N TYR A 632 14.08 -11.40 -3.08
CA TYR A 632 13.63 -11.50 -1.70
C TYR A 632 12.21 -10.95 -1.55
N GLY A 633 11.35 -11.70 -0.84
CA GLY A 633 9.94 -11.38 -0.69
C GLY A 633 9.08 -11.75 -1.91
N GLU A 634 9.52 -12.70 -2.73
CA GLU A 634 8.73 -13.25 -3.84
C GLU A 634 7.36 -13.77 -3.35
N GLY A 635 6.30 -13.55 -4.14
CA GLY A 635 5.03 -14.22 -3.96
C GLY A 635 3.88 -13.33 -3.49
N SER A 636 3.36 -13.57 -2.29
CA SER A 636 2.06 -13.01 -1.84
C SER A 636 2.21 -11.54 -1.45
N SER A 637 1.16 -10.74 -1.65
CA SER A 637 1.18 -9.29 -1.39
C SER A 637 1.17 -8.88 0.09
N ARG A 638 1.17 -9.84 1.02
CA ARG A 638 0.97 -9.62 2.47
C ARG A 638 1.95 -8.58 3.04
N GLU A 639 1.41 -7.48 3.57
CA GLU A 639 2.19 -6.42 4.20
C GLU A 639 2.76 -6.82 5.57
N HIS A 640 2.24 -7.87 6.19
CA HIS A 640 2.77 -8.41 7.44
C HIS A 640 4.24 -8.82 7.32
N ALA A 641 4.69 -9.26 6.14
CA ALA A 641 6.10 -9.54 5.89
C ALA A 641 7.02 -8.30 6.05
N ALA A 642 6.46 -7.08 6.06
CA ALA A 642 7.16 -5.84 6.39
C ALA A 642 6.80 -5.29 7.78
N LEU A 643 5.54 -5.42 8.23
CA LEU A 643 5.13 -4.99 9.57
C LEU A 643 5.80 -5.78 10.69
N GLU A 644 5.89 -7.11 10.56
CA GLU A 644 6.49 -7.99 11.55
C GLU A 644 7.97 -7.71 11.82
N PRO A 645 8.86 -7.62 10.79
CA PRO A 645 10.25 -7.24 11.04
C PRO A 645 10.35 -5.84 11.67
N ARG A 646 9.51 -4.88 11.25
CA ARG A 646 9.48 -3.54 11.83
C ARG A 646 9.05 -3.56 13.30
N HIS A 647 8.04 -4.35 13.63
CA HIS A 647 7.52 -4.54 14.98
C HIS A 647 8.56 -5.20 15.89
N LEU A 648 9.32 -6.18 15.38
CA LEU A 648 10.34 -6.90 16.16
C LEU A 648 11.72 -6.21 16.18
N GLY A 649 11.80 -4.92 15.82
CA GLY A 649 13.00 -4.09 15.99
C GLY A 649 13.97 -4.07 14.80
N GLY A 650 13.58 -4.65 13.66
CA GLY A 650 14.34 -4.58 12.43
C GLY A 650 14.38 -3.15 11.87
N ARG A 651 15.48 -2.82 11.18
CA ARG A 651 15.70 -1.50 10.58
C ARG A 651 15.97 -1.53 9.08
N ALA A 652 16.70 -2.54 8.61
CA ALA A 652 17.02 -2.68 7.19
C ALA A 652 16.97 -4.14 6.74
N ILE A 653 16.68 -4.33 5.46
CA ILE A 653 16.83 -5.60 4.76
C ILE A 653 17.76 -5.33 3.57
N ILE A 654 18.88 -6.05 3.50
CA ILE A 654 19.92 -5.87 2.49
C ILE A 654 19.94 -7.11 1.61
N THR A 655 19.70 -6.98 0.30
CA THR A 655 19.53 -8.13 -0.60
C THR A 655 20.24 -7.95 -1.93
N LYS A 656 20.34 -9.00 -2.74
CA LYS A 656 20.76 -8.83 -4.15
C LYS A 656 19.63 -8.19 -4.97
N SER A 657 18.39 -8.57 -4.72
CA SER A 657 17.21 -7.99 -5.36
C SER A 657 15.93 -8.29 -4.58
N PHE A 658 14.90 -7.45 -4.76
CA PHE A 658 13.59 -7.61 -4.14
C PHE A 658 12.49 -7.92 -5.16
N ALA A 659 11.42 -8.57 -4.69
CA ALA A 659 10.14 -8.56 -5.37
C ALA A 659 9.40 -7.22 -5.15
N ARG A 660 8.71 -6.72 -6.20
CA ARG A 660 8.11 -5.38 -6.28
C ARG A 660 7.22 -4.99 -5.08
N ILE A 661 6.23 -5.85 -4.76
CA ILE A 661 5.25 -5.55 -3.71
C ILE A 661 5.93 -5.49 -2.35
N HIS A 662 6.84 -6.43 -2.08
CA HIS A 662 7.51 -6.51 -0.80
C HIS A 662 8.44 -5.32 -0.56
N GLU A 663 9.20 -4.88 -1.57
CA GLU A 663 10.01 -3.65 -1.49
C GLU A 663 9.14 -2.44 -1.11
N THR A 664 7.99 -2.28 -1.75
CA THR A 664 7.05 -1.18 -1.46
C THR A 664 6.53 -1.26 -0.03
N ASN A 665 6.14 -2.45 0.43
CA ASN A 665 5.68 -2.67 1.80
C ASN A 665 6.77 -2.33 2.83
N LEU A 666 8.03 -2.71 2.58
CA LEU A 666 9.15 -2.36 3.47
C LEU A 666 9.29 -0.84 3.62
N LYS A 667 9.25 -0.12 2.49
CA LYS A 667 9.26 1.36 2.51
C LYS A 667 8.11 1.91 3.33
N LYS A 668 6.87 1.48 3.06
CA LYS A 668 5.65 1.93 3.76
C LYS A 668 5.70 1.79 5.27
N GLN A 669 6.41 0.78 5.78
CA GLN A 669 6.57 0.55 7.23
C GLN A 669 7.82 1.22 7.84
N GLY A 670 8.54 2.05 7.07
CA GLY A 670 9.73 2.76 7.54
C GLY A 670 10.95 1.86 7.76
N LEU A 671 11.03 0.73 7.03
CA LEU A 671 12.24 -0.08 6.91
C LEU A 671 13.06 0.39 5.69
N LEU A 672 14.36 0.12 5.70
CA LEU A 672 15.24 0.36 4.55
C LEU A 672 15.42 -0.91 3.70
N PRO A 673 14.69 -1.10 2.59
CA PRO A 673 15.03 -2.09 1.58
C PRO A 673 16.22 -1.60 0.77
N LEU A 674 17.36 -2.26 0.95
CA LEU A 674 18.62 -1.93 0.30
C LEU A 674 19.09 -3.09 -0.57
N THR A 675 19.72 -2.75 -1.69
CA THR A 675 20.29 -3.72 -2.62
C THR A 675 21.79 -3.55 -2.69
N PHE A 676 22.54 -4.64 -2.81
CA PHE A 676 23.98 -4.55 -3.01
C PHE A 676 24.29 -3.84 -4.34
N SER A 677 25.26 -2.93 -4.33
CA SER A 677 25.77 -2.36 -5.59
C SER A 677 26.57 -3.39 -6.39
N ASP A 678 27.29 -4.27 -5.68
CA ASP A 678 27.89 -5.48 -6.22
C ASP A 678 27.26 -6.70 -5.54
N HIS A 679 26.59 -7.56 -6.30
CA HIS A 679 25.92 -8.74 -5.76
C HIS A 679 26.87 -9.71 -5.04
N TRP A 680 28.18 -9.65 -5.31
CA TRP A 680 29.20 -10.45 -4.61
C TRP A 680 29.47 -9.96 -3.18
N ASP A 681 29.05 -8.74 -2.82
CA ASP A 681 29.14 -8.23 -1.45
C ASP A 681 28.29 -9.05 -0.46
N TYR A 682 27.29 -9.78 -0.96
CA TYR A 682 26.57 -10.76 -0.17
C TYR A 682 27.52 -11.76 0.51
N ASP A 683 28.58 -12.22 -0.16
CA ASP A 683 29.50 -13.23 0.38
C ASP A 683 30.48 -12.66 1.42
N ARG A 684 30.67 -11.33 1.43
CA ARG A 684 31.55 -10.63 2.38
C ARG A 684 30.96 -10.51 3.79
N ILE A 685 29.62 -10.54 3.92
CA ILE A 685 28.95 -10.41 5.22
C ILE A 685 28.88 -11.75 5.95
N CYS A 686 29.39 -11.82 7.17
CA CYS A 686 29.27 -12.96 8.07
C CYS A 686 28.05 -12.81 9.03
N PRO A 687 27.42 -13.92 9.48
CA PRO A 687 26.28 -13.86 10.40
C PRO A 687 26.55 -13.21 11.77
N ASP A 688 27.81 -13.14 12.20
CA ASP A 688 28.26 -12.51 13.44
C ASP A 688 28.80 -11.09 13.25
N ASP A 689 28.77 -10.56 12.02
CA ASP A 689 29.11 -9.17 11.76
C ASP A 689 28.10 -8.20 12.39
N LYS A 690 28.58 -7.00 12.67
CA LYS A 690 27.73 -5.82 12.88
C LYS A 690 27.74 -4.94 11.64
N ILE A 691 26.60 -4.34 11.32
CA ILE A 691 26.43 -3.50 10.13
C ILE A 691 25.99 -2.11 10.56
N SER A 692 26.75 -1.10 10.17
CA SER A 692 26.34 0.30 10.28
C SER A 692 25.95 0.84 8.91
N ILE A 693 24.78 1.46 8.77
CA ILE A 693 24.33 2.14 7.55
C ILE A 693 24.50 3.64 7.79
N VAL A 694 25.39 4.25 7.01
CA VAL A 694 25.78 5.65 7.17
C VAL A 694 25.35 6.51 5.98
N GLY A 695 25.14 7.80 6.25
CA GLY A 695 24.75 8.79 5.26
C GLY A 695 23.24 9.03 5.15
N LEU A 696 22.45 8.60 6.13
CA LEU A 696 20.99 8.77 6.14
C LEU A 696 20.57 10.25 6.24
N GLN A 697 21.38 11.09 6.88
CA GLN A 697 21.16 12.55 6.91
C GLN A 697 21.27 13.21 5.53
N SER A 698 21.96 12.55 4.60
CA SER A 698 22.14 13.04 3.23
C SER A 698 21.41 12.15 2.21
N PHE A 699 20.40 11.41 2.68
CA PHE A 699 19.66 10.45 1.89
C PHE A 699 18.92 11.16 0.77
N ALA A 700 19.18 10.76 -0.47
CA ALA A 700 18.64 11.39 -1.66
C ALA A 700 18.39 10.34 -2.75
N PRO A 701 17.38 10.53 -3.62
CA PRO A 701 17.11 9.60 -4.71
C PRO A 701 18.34 9.36 -5.59
N GLY A 702 18.64 8.09 -5.87
CA GLY A 702 19.75 7.68 -6.72
C GLY A 702 21.15 7.82 -6.11
N ARG A 703 21.26 8.24 -4.84
CA ARG A 703 22.53 8.31 -4.11
C ARG A 703 22.72 7.06 -3.25
N PRO A 704 23.68 6.16 -3.57
CA PRO A 704 23.92 4.97 -2.75
C PRO A 704 24.27 5.33 -1.30
N LEU A 705 23.86 4.46 -0.38
CA LEU A 705 24.27 4.50 1.03
C LEU A 705 25.52 3.63 1.21
N THR A 706 26.28 3.90 2.26
CA THR A 706 27.44 3.07 2.62
C THR A 706 27.08 2.18 3.81
N ALA A 707 27.37 0.89 3.70
CA ALA A 707 27.38 -0.01 4.84
C ALA A 707 28.81 -0.27 5.31
N VAL A 708 29.05 -0.10 6.61
CA VAL A 708 30.29 -0.45 7.29
C VAL A 708 30.08 -1.79 7.98
N LEU A 709 30.78 -2.82 7.50
CA LEU A 709 30.81 -4.15 8.08
C LEU A 709 31.91 -4.17 9.15
N LYS A 710 31.54 -4.61 10.35
CA LYS A 710 32.46 -4.78 11.46
C LYS A 710 32.52 -6.26 11.79
N HIS A 711 33.63 -6.88 11.41
CA HIS A 711 33.87 -8.30 11.58
C HIS A 711 34.24 -8.65 13.02
N ALA A 712 34.11 -9.92 13.37
CA ALA A 712 34.40 -10.42 14.71
C ALA A 712 35.88 -10.21 15.15
N ASP A 713 36.81 -10.12 14.19
CA ASP A 713 38.23 -9.83 14.44
C ASP A 713 38.53 -8.32 14.62
N GLY A 714 37.50 -7.47 14.50
CA GLY A 714 37.60 -6.02 14.61
C GLY A 714 37.97 -5.30 13.30
N SER A 715 38.20 -6.04 12.20
CA SER A 715 38.40 -5.43 10.89
C SER A 715 37.13 -4.76 10.39
N LEU A 716 37.32 -3.66 9.64
CA LEU A 716 36.24 -2.87 9.08
C LEU A 716 36.30 -2.93 7.56
N GLU A 717 35.16 -3.21 6.95
CA GLU A 717 35.00 -3.22 5.51
C GLU A 717 33.84 -2.31 5.10
N LYS A 718 33.93 -1.69 3.93
CA LYS A 718 32.88 -0.81 3.40
C LYS A 718 32.33 -1.35 2.10
N ILE A 719 31.02 -1.39 2.00
CA ILE A 719 30.28 -1.76 0.79
C ILE A 719 29.26 -0.68 0.44
N GLN A 720 28.87 -0.62 -0.83
CA GLN A 720 27.88 0.34 -1.33
C GLN A 720 26.52 -0.32 -1.50
N LEU A 721 25.47 0.34 -1.02
CA LEU A 721 24.10 -0.14 -1.06
C LEU A 721 23.22 0.82 -1.87
N ASN A 722 22.59 0.28 -2.90
CA ASN A 722 21.59 0.99 -3.70
C ASN A 722 20.21 0.94 -3.05
N HIS A 723 19.37 1.90 -3.42
CA HIS A 723 17.98 1.99 -3.01
C HIS A 723 17.15 2.60 -4.15
N THR A 724 15.83 2.46 -4.09
CA THR A 724 14.91 2.98 -5.12
C THR A 724 13.92 4.01 -4.57
N PHE A 725 14.26 4.68 -3.46
CA PHE A 725 13.41 5.72 -2.88
C PHE A 725 13.39 6.96 -3.79
N ASN A 726 12.21 7.57 -3.94
CA ASN A 726 12.03 8.93 -4.46
C ASN A 726 11.90 9.93 -3.29
N GLU A 727 11.77 11.23 -3.58
CA GLU A 727 11.65 12.28 -2.56
C GLU A 727 10.43 12.04 -1.65
N THR A 728 9.27 11.73 -2.22
CA THR A 728 8.04 11.44 -1.44
C THR A 728 8.22 10.29 -0.46
N GLN A 729 8.93 9.23 -0.84
CA GLN A 729 9.20 8.08 0.03
C GLN A 729 10.25 8.38 1.12
N ILE A 730 11.01 9.48 0.99
CA ILE A 730 11.94 9.99 2.01
C ILE A 730 11.22 10.98 2.97
N GLU A 731 10.25 11.77 2.48
CA GLU A 731 9.66 12.94 3.13
C GLU A 731 8.28 12.77 3.86
N TRP A 732 7.89 11.61 4.39
CA TRP A 732 6.54 11.44 5.01
C TRP A 732 6.27 12.27 6.32
N MET A 733 6.25 13.63 6.26
CA MET A 733 6.41 14.59 7.38
C MET A 733 5.23 15.55 7.72
N PHE A 734 4.12 15.63 6.96
CA PHE A 734 2.95 16.51 7.29
C PHE A 734 1.73 15.74 7.82
N VAL A 735 0.99 16.30 8.79
CA VAL A 735 -0.16 15.63 9.44
C VAL A 735 -1.44 16.49 9.47
N VAL A 736 -2.60 15.84 9.37
CA VAL A 736 -3.93 16.44 9.53
C VAL A 736 -4.49 16.03 10.88
N VAL A 737 -4.99 16.99 11.66
CA VAL A 737 -5.47 16.73 13.03
C VAL A 737 -6.93 17.17 13.15
N GLU A 738 -7.75 16.33 13.78
CA GLU A 738 -9.14 16.64 14.12
C GLU A 738 -9.24 17.34 15.47
N MET A 739 -10.07 18.38 15.55
CA MET A 739 -10.25 19.25 16.71
C MET A 739 -11.72 19.55 16.96
N VAL A 740 -12.03 19.94 18.19
CA VAL A 740 -13.40 20.28 18.62
C VAL A 740 -13.38 21.58 19.42
N ASP A 741 -14.30 22.48 19.10
CA ASP A 741 -14.39 23.80 19.75
C ASP A 741 -15.82 24.35 19.73
N THR A 742 -16.14 25.27 20.64
CA THR A 742 -17.45 25.96 20.64
C THR A 742 -17.30 27.35 20.03
N VAL A 743 -17.96 27.57 18.90
CA VAL A 743 -17.88 28.78 18.08
C VAL A 743 -19.07 29.70 18.34
N ARG A 744 -18.79 30.94 18.74
CA ARG A 744 -19.79 31.97 19.04
C ARG A 744 -20.04 32.86 17.82
N ILE A 745 -21.29 32.90 17.34
CA ILE A 745 -21.74 33.75 16.24
C ILE A 745 -22.69 34.84 16.78
N PRO A 746 -22.36 36.13 16.65
CA PRO A 746 -23.22 37.22 17.15
C PRO A 746 -24.45 37.47 16.26
N PRO A 747 -25.54 38.07 16.79
CA PRO A 747 -26.80 38.26 16.06
C PRO A 747 -26.67 38.98 14.72
N TRP A 748 -25.79 39.97 14.64
CA TRP A 748 -25.57 40.73 13.41
C TRP A 748 -24.90 39.91 12.30
N ASN A 749 -24.36 38.72 12.58
CA ASN A 749 -23.82 37.79 11.58
C ASN A 749 -24.83 36.71 11.13
N PHE A 750 -26.06 36.69 11.67
CA PHE A 750 -27.08 35.69 11.32
C PHE A 750 -27.61 35.80 9.88
N HIS A 751 -27.31 36.89 9.19
CA HIS A 751 -27.66 37.07 7.78
C HIS A 751 -26.72 36.30 6.82
N ARG A 752 -25.64 35.67 7.32
CA ARG A 752 -24.68 34.87 6.55
C ARG A 752 -24.93 33.37 6.78
N GLN A 753 -24.47 32.50 5.87
CA GLN A 753 -24.61 31.06 6.07
C GLN A 753 -23.80 30.60 7.30
N LEU A 754 -24.40 29.73 8.12
CA LEU A 754 -23.82 29.33 9.40
C LEU A 754 -22.44 28.68 9.25
N ASN A 755 -22.25 27.81 8.25
CA ASN A 755 -20.94 27.21 7.95
C ASN A 755 -19.90 28.25 7.56
N ASP A 756 -20.27 29.25 6.76
CA ASP A 756 -19.34 30.31 6.36
C ASP A 756 -18.98 31.20 7.54
N ALA A 757 -19.96 31.54 8.38
CA ALA A 757 -19.74 32.30 9.61
C ALA A 757 -18.86 31.52 10.61
N ILE A 758 -19.07 30.21 10.74
CA ILE A 758 -18.28 29.34 11.62
C ILE A 758 -16.88 29.10 11.06
N ALA A 759 -16.74 28.84 9.76
CA ALA A 759 -15.44 28.70 9.11
C ALA A 759 -14.65 30.00 9.22
N GLU A 760 -15.31 31.16 9.07
CA GLU A 760 -14.68 32.47 9.26
C GLU A 760 -14.26 32.69 10.71
N GLU A 761 -15.07 32.32 11.71
CA GLU A 761 -14.69 32.42 13.12
C GLU A 761 -13.62 31.39 13.54
N LEU A 762 -13.64 30.15 13.01
CA LEU A 762 -12.60 29.15 13.22
C LEU A 762 -11.28 29.55 12.56
N ASN A 763 -11.33 30.12 11.35
CA ASN A 763 -10.15 30.66 10.70
C ASN A 763 -9.65 31.93 11.42
N LYS A 764 -10.53 32.79 11.92
CA LYS A 764 -10.15 33.92 12.80
C LYS A 764 -9.52 33.46 14.12
N LYS A 765 -9.94 32.30 14.63
CA LYS A 765 -9.44 31.73 15.89
C LYS A 765 -8.14 30.93 15.71
N LEU A 766 -7.98 30.19 14.61
CA LEU A 766 -6.94 29.15 14.46
C LEU A 766 -6.09 29.21 13.17
N ALA A 767 -6.48 29.98 12.13
CA ALA A 767 -5.78 29.98 10.84
C ALA A 767 -4.74 31.08 10.71
N ASN A 768 -3.69 30.75 9.96
CA ASN A 768 -2.47 31.55 9.81
C ASN A 768 -2.54 32.54 8.63
N LYS A 769 -3.57 33.42 8.59
CA LYS A 769 -3.57 34.78 7.96
C LYS A 769 -5.00 35.30 7.66
N ALA A 770 -5.42 36.34 8.37
CA ALA A 770 -6.05 37.52 7.76
C ALA A 770 -6.00 38.72 8.73
N ARG A 771 -5.09 39.65 8.43
CA ARG A 771 -4.90 40.94 9.10
C ARG A 771 -6.14 41.82 8.89
N LEU A 772 -7.05 41.85 9.85
CA LEU A 772 -8.02 42.94 10.04
C LEU A 772 -7.70 43.61 11.37
N MET A 773 -7.50 44.93 11.33
CA MET A 773 -7.03 45.74 12.46
C MET A 773 -7.83 45.45 13.74
N HIS A 774 -7.10 45.13 14.82
CA HIS A 774 -7.54 44.99 16.22
C HIS A 774 -8.10 43.62 16.69
N LEU A 775 -7.27 42.55 16.76
CA LEU A 775 -7.18 41.46 17.79
C LEU A 775 -6.19 40.33 17.33
N PRO A 776 -5.66 39.44 18.20
CA PRO A 776 -4.20 39.18 18.29
C PRO A 776 -3.70 37.77 17.85
N PHE A 777 -2.40 37.71 17.49
CA PHE A 777 -1.37 36.64 17.41
C PHE A 777 -1.71 35.19 16.92
N PRO A 778 -0.74 34.47 16.30
CA PRO A 778 -0.91 33.08 15.85
C PRO A 778 -1.32 32.14 16.99
N GLN A 779 -2.28 31.23 16.75
CA GLN A 779 -2.78 30.33 17.79
C GLN A 779 -2.14 28.94 17.69
N VAL A 780 -1.49 28.52 18.77
CA VAL A 780 -0.78 27.24 18.90
C VAL A 780 -1.61 26.34 19.80
N VAL A 781 -1.85 25.11 19.35
CA VAL A 781 -2.64 24.14 20.10
C VAL A 781 -1.70 23.22 20.86
N TYR A 782 -1.81 23.23 22.19
CA TYR A 782 -0.98 22.44 23.10
C TYR A 782 -1.00 20.94 22.72
N ASN A 783 0.17 20.32 22.59
CA ASN A 783 0.41 18.92 22.14
C ASN A 783 -0.02 18.58 20.69
N VAL A 784 -0.36 19.57 19.86
CA VAL A 784 -0.81 19.33 18.48
C VAL A 784 0.16 19.94 17.46
N GLY A 785 0.57 21.20 17.65
CA GLY A 785 1.51 21.90 16.76
C GLY A 785 0.94 23.17 16.16
N LEU A 786 1.58 23.69 15.11
CA LEU A 786 1.18 24.94 14.48
C LEU A 786 0.04 24.73 13.48
N CYS A 787 -1.14 25.30 13.77
CA CYS A 787 -2.31 25.24 12.91
C CYS A 787 -2.16 26.14 11.66
N ILE A 788 -2.17 25.54 10.47
CA ILE A 788 -1.93 26.25 9.20
C ILE A 788 -3.25 26.75 8.60
N CYS A 789 -4.19 25.84 8.34
CA CYS A 789 -5.49 26.18 7.78
C CYS A 789 -6.56 25.15 8.16
N LEU A 790 -7.80 25.63 8.26
CA LEU A 790 -8.99 24.79 8.39
C LEU A 790 -9.11 23.95 7.12
N TYR A 791 -8.92 22.64 7.27
CA TYR A 791 -9.10 21.69 6.20
C TYR A 791 -10.59 21.56 5.88
N ASP A 792 -11.41 21.30 6.90
CA ASP A 792 -12.87 21.34 6.81
C ASP A 792 -13.55 21.36 8.19
N ILE A 793 -14.84 21.73 8.21
CA ILE A 793 -15.72 21.55 9.37
C ILE A 793 -16.39 20.18 9.23
N THR A 794 -16.05 19.25 10.12
CA THR A 794 -16.55 17.89 10.09
C THR A 794 -17.94 17.77 10.71
N LYS A 795 -18.29 18.63 11.67
CA LYS A 795 -19.61 18.59 12.32
C LYS A 795 -19.98 19.93 12.96
N LEU A 796 -21.23 20.33 12.80
CA LEU A 796 -21.89 21.31 13.66
C LEU A 796 -22.88 20.60 14.59
N GLU A 797 -22.78 20.84 15.89
CA GLU A 797 -23.80 20.44 16.86
C GLU A 797 -24.85 21.54 17.02
N ASP A 798 -25.92 21.25 17.76
CA ASP A 798 -27.01 22.20 17.97
C ASP A 798 -26.49 23.52 18.57
N SER A 799 -26.89 24.61 17.94
CA SER A 799 -26.63 25.95 18.44
C SER A 799 -27.54 26.28 19.61
N TYR A 800 -26.98 26.78 20.70
CA TYR A 800 -27.74 27.31 21.83
C TYR A 800 -27.53 28.82 21.99
N ILE A 801 -28.58 29.52 22.39
CA ILE A 801 -28.57 30.96 22.64
C ILE A 801 -28.67 31.16 24.15
N PHE A 802 -27.69 31.84 24.74
CA PHE A 802 -27.73 32.17 26.17
C PHE A 802 -28.60 33.41 26.43
N PRO A 803 -29.39 33.44 27.52
CA PRO A 803 -30.10 34.64 27.93
C PRO A 803 -29.10 35.73 28.36
N GLY A 804 -29.00 36.83 27.60
CA GLY A 804 -28.19 38.00 27.97
C GLY A 804 -27.37 38.63 26.85
N ASP A 805 -26.93 37.86 25.84
CA ASP A 805 -26.12 38.40 24.72
C ASP A 805 -26.71 38.14 23.32
N GLY A 806 -27.72 37.26 23.22
CA GLY A 806 -28.43 36.93 21.98
C GLY A 806 -27.60 36.15 20.94
N ALA A 807 -26.35 35.77 21.24
CA ALA A 807 -25.46 35.11 20.29
C ALA A 807 -25.69 33.58 20.24
N SER A 808 -25.45 33.01 19.06
CA SER A 808 -25.50 31.55 18.83
C SER A 808 -24.17 30.92 19.19
N HIS A 809 -24.17 29.94 20.08
CA HIS A 809 -22.99 29.16 20.44
C HIS A 809 -23.14 27.75 19.88
N THR A 810 -22.27 27.39 18.96
CA THR A 810 -22.36 26.14 18.19
C THR A 810 -21.12 25.32 18.49
N LYS A 811 -21.25 24.08 18.96
CA LYS A 811 -20.10 23.21 19.10
C LYS A 811 -19.74 22.59 17.75
N VAL A 812 -18.49 22.71 17.37
CA VAL A 812 -17.98 22.46 16.02
C VAL A 812 -16.82 21.48 16.11
N HIS A 813 -16.90 20.41 15.32
CA HIS A 813 -15.78 19.52 15.06
C HIS A 813 -15.23 19.87 13.68
N PHE A 814 -13.91 19.91 13.55
CA PHE A 814 -13.25 20.39 12.36
C PHE A 814 -11.83 19.85 12.27
N ARG A 815 -11.28 19.72 11.06
CA ARG A 815 -9.91 19.26 10.84
C ARG A 815 -9.02 20.40 10.40
N TYR A 816 -7.77 20.36 10.84
CA TYR A 816 -6.76 21.35 10.52
C TYR A 816 -5.51 20.69 9.96
N VAL A 817 -4.85 21.38 9.02
CA VAL A 817 -3.49 21.02 8.58
C VAL A 817 -2.50 21.59 9.61
N VAL A 818 -1.59 20.76 10.13
CA VAL A 818 -0.68 21.13 11.22
C VAL A 818 0.79 20.92 10.83
N PHE A 819 1.65 21.90 11.14
CA PHE A 819 3.10 21.84 10.95
C PHE A 819 3.82 21.51 12.27
N HIS A 820 4.76 20.55 12.21
CA HIS A 820 5.55 20.09 13.36
C HIS A 820 7.02 19.83 12.93
N PRO A 821 7.93 20.81 13.15
CA PRO A 821 9.33 20.69 12.74
C PRO A 821 10.07 19.67 13.61
N PHE A 822 11.17 19.11 13.10
CA PHE A 822 12.02 18.21 13.88
C PHE A 822 13.05 18.99 14.72
N LEU A 823 13.41 18.44 15.89
CA LEU A 823 14.60 18.88 16.63
C LEU A 823 15.85 18.72 15.73
N GLU A 824 16.76 19.69 15.76
CA GLU A 824 17.95 19.85 14.92
C GLU A 824 17.69 20.16 13.43
N GLU A 825 16.44 20.31 12.99
CA GLU A 825 16.12 20.70 11.62
C GLU A 825 16.58 22.13 11.31
N ILE A 826 17.14 22.34 10.12
CA ILE A 826 17.52 23.68 9.64
C ILE A 826 16.34 24.25 8.86
N LEU A 827 15.65 25.23 9.44
CA LEU A 827 14.58 25.96 8.79
C LEU A 827 15.13 27.20 8.09
N VAL A 828 14.50 27.56 6.98
CA VAL A 828 14.84 28.76 6.19
C VAL A 828 13.68 29.74 6.29
N GLY A 829 13.94 30.92 6.85
CA GLY A 829 12.94 31.98 7.03
C GLY A 829 13.46 33.34 6.58
N LYS A 830 12.61 34.37 6.69
CA LYS A 830 12.95 35.77 6.41
C LYS A 830 12.81 36.62 7.67
N ILE A 831 13.77 37.49 7.94
CA ILE A 831 13.70 38.40 9.09
C ILE A 831 12.54 39.38 8.89
N LYS A 832 11.65 39.46 9.87
CA LYS A 832 10.52 40.40 9.92
C LYS A 832 10.92 41.73 10.55
N TYR A 833 11.60 41.69 11.68
CA TYR A 833 12.21 42.83 12.37
C TYR A 833 13.09 42.32 13.51
N CYS A 834 13.95 43.17 14.06
CA CYS A 834 14.70 42.89 15.29
C CYS A 834 14.16 43.70 16.47
N SER A 835 14.27 43.15 17.68
CA SER A 835 13.95 43.86 18.92
C SER A 835 14.95 43.51 20.03
N GLN A 836 14.82 44.14 21.20
CA GLN A 836 15.57 43.76 22.41
C GLN A 836 15.33 42.30 22.85
N GLU A 837 14.22 41.70 22.42
CA GLU A 837 13.88 40.31 22.72
C GLU A 837 14.48 39.32 21.71
N GLY A 838 15.14 39.78 20.65
CA GLY A 838 15.82 38.95 19.65
C GLY A 838 15.45 39.26 18.19
N VAL A 839 15.62 38.29 17.31
CA VAL A 839 15.31 38.40 15.87
C VAL A 839 13.98 37.71 15.58
N HIS A 840 13.02 38.43 15.01
CA HIS A 840 11.71 37.89 14.64
C HIS A 840 11.72 37.44 13.17
N VAL A 841 11.25 36.22 12.91
CA VAL A 841 11.43 35.52 11.64
C VAL A 841 10.10 34.98 11.12
N SER A 842 9.93 35.01 9.80
CA SER A 842 8.79 34.42 9.09
C SER A 842 9.22 33.24 8.22
N LEU A 843 8.48 32.14 8.24
CA LEU A 843 8.65 30.99 7.33
C LEU A 843 7.79 31.10 6.05
N GLY A 844 7.19 32.27 5.80
CA GLY A 844 6.26 32.47 4.68
C GLY A 844 4.82 32.02 4.98
N PHE A 845 4.64 30.93 5.74
CA PHE A 845 3.33 30.47 6.22
C PHE A 845 3.07 30.75 7.70
N PHE A 846 4.08 31.14 8.48
CA PHE A 846 4.01 31.52 9.89
C PHE A 846 4.87 32.76 10.12
N ASP A 847 4.34 33.73 10.86
CA ASP A 847 5.02 34.96 11.25
C ASP A 847 5.26 34.94 12.77
N ASP A 848 6.36 35.52 13.26
CA ASP A 848 6.75 35.65 14.68
C ASP A 848 7.44 34.43 15.32
N ILE A 849 8.40 33.81 14.63
CA ILE A 849 9.42 32.98 15.30
C ILE A 849 10.43 33.93 15.96
N LEU A 850 10.52 33.90 17.28
CA LEU A 850 11.53 34.66 18.03
C LEU A 850 12.80 33.82 18.21
N ILE A 851 13.90 34.32 17.66
CA ILE A 851 15.25 33.84 18.00
C ILE A 851 15.81 34.75 19.10
N PRO A 852 15.87 34.31 20.36
CA PRO A 852 16.26 35.17 21.46
C PRO A 852 17.77 35.48 21.42
N PRO A 853 18.24 36.59 22.04
CA PRO A 853 19.62 37.04 21.94
C PRO A 853 20.64 36.00 22.41
N GLU A 854 20.29 35.23 23.44
CA GLU A 854 21.11 34.12 23.95
C GLU A 854 21.34 33.00 22.93
N SER A 855 20.46 32.85 21.93
CA SER A 855 20.58 31.87 20.85
C SER A 855 21.16 32.47 19.55
N LEU A 856 21.44 33.78 19.55
CA LEU A 856 22.25 34.41 18.50
C LEU A 856 23.73 34.10 18.75
N GLN A 857 24.48 33.97 17.66
CA GLN A 857 25.94 33.80 17.76
C GLN A 857 26.56 35.03 18.40
N GLN A 858 27.47 34.80 19.37
CA GLN A 858 28.07 35.86 20.16
C GLN A 858 29.46 36.25 19.61
N PRO A 859 29.85 37.53 19.67
CA PRO A 859 29.10 38.66 20.26
C PRO A 859 28.07 39.26 19.29
N ALA A 860 26.79 39.23 19.69
CA ALA A 860 25.71 39.93 18.99
C ALA A 860 25.36 41.23 19.74
N LYS A 861 25.15 42.33 19.02
CA LYS A 861 24.76 43.63 19.59
C LYS A 861 23.57 44.23 18.83
N LEU A 862 22.66 44.87 19.55
CA LEU A 862 21.49 45.53 18.98
C LEU A 862 21.77 47.03 18.79
N TYR A 863 21.56 47.54 17.58
CA TYR A 863 21.71 48.95 17.24
C TYR A 863 20.37 49.57 16.77
N PRO A 864 20.15 50.87 16.99
CA PRO A 864 19.09 51.60 16.29
C PRO A 864 19.41 51.67 14.79
N SER A 865 18.45 51.39 13.90
CA SER A 865 18.62 51.42 12.43
C SER A 865 19.26 52.71 11.90
N GLN A 866 18.87 53.87 12.45
CA GLN A 866 19.46 55.17 12.09
C GLN A 866 20.95 55.31 12.44
N ALA A 867 21.46 54.52 13.40
CA ALA A 867 22.88 54.52 13.74
C ALA A 867 23.72 53.69 12.74
N VAL A 868 23.13 52.68 12.09
CA VAL A 868 23.82 51.78 11.15
C VAL A 868 24.17 52.49 9.84
N LEU A 869 23.25 53.30 9.32
CA LEU A 869 23.48 54.12 8.12
C LEU A 869 24.59 55.17 8.32
N ILE A 870 24.77 55.69 9.54
CA ILE A 870 25.80 56.68 9.85
C ILE A 870 27.16 56.00 10.11
N ALA A 871 27.18 54.79 10.67
CA ALA A 871 28.40 54.04 10.95
C ALA A 871 29.12 53.56 9.69
N GLN A 872 28.40 53.24 8.61
CA GLN A 872 28.99 52.84 7.33
C GLN A 872 29.57 54.02 6.53
N GLU A 873 29.06 55.25 6.72
CA GLU A 873 29.47 56.42 5.93
C GLU A 873 30.40 57.42 6.67
N GLN A 874 30.37 57.51 8.01
CA GLN A 874 31.13 58.52 8.79
C GLN A 874 31.46 58.06 10.23
N PRO A 875 32.65 57.47 10.51
CA PRO A 875 32.98 56.91 11.83
C PRO A 875 33.13 57.94 12.98
N LEU A 876 33.20 59.24 12.70
CA LEU A 876 33.59 60.28 13.66
C LEU A 876 32.43 61.08 14.29
N LEU A 877 31.16 60.77 13.99
CA LEU A 877 29.99 61.54 14.47
C LEU A 877 29.03 60.75 15.41
N SER A 878 29.39 59.53 15.81
CA SER A 878 28.50 58.63 16.58
C SER A 878 28.16 59.10 18.01
N VAL A 879 28.93 60.02 18.59
CA VAL A 879 28.79 60.42 20.01
C VAL A 879 27.69 61.46 20.25
N PHE A 880 27.27 62.21 19.23
CA PHE A 880 26.33 63.33 19.42
C PHE A 880 24.84 62.95 19.31
N TRP A 881 24.51 61.80 18.70
CA TRP A 881 23.13 61.36 18.53
C TRP A 881 22.60 60.48 19.67
N SER A 882 23.46 59.91 20.52
CA SER A 882 23.05 59.01 21.62
C SER A 882 22.36 59.72 22.80
N LEU A 883 22.35 61.06 22.83
CA LEU A 883 21.89 61.85 23.98
C LEU A 883 20.61 62.68 23.73
N THR A 884 20.05 62.67 22.53
CA THR A 884 18.90 63.55 22.19
C THR A 884 17.71 62.86 21.52
N ALA A 885 17.82 61.58 21.13
CA ALA A 885 16.69 60.82 20.62
C ALA A 885 15.83 60.27 21.78
N ARG A 886 14.62 60.82 21.95
CA ARG A 886 13.58 60.17 22.75
C ARG A 886 13.14 58.89 22.04
N PRO A 887 12.91 57.78 22.74
CA PRO A 887 12.33 56.58 22.12
C PRO A 887 10.88 56.91 21.75
N SER A 888 10.63 57.18 20.47
CA SER A 888 9.34 56.89 19.87
C SER A 888 9.32 55.39 19.59
N ASP A 889 8.23 54.71 19.97
CA ASP A 889 8.04 53.25 19.90
C ASP A 889 8.04 52.65 18.47
N GLU A 890 8.62 53.32 17.46
CA GLU A 890 8.61 52.89 16.05
C GLU A 890 9.96 53.11 15.32
N ALA A 891 11.10 53.15 16.02
CA ALA A 891 12.42 53.14 15.34
C ALA A 891 12.87 51.70 15.06
N GLU A 892 13.06 51.32 13.79
CA GLU A 892 13.58 50.00 13.38
C GLU A 892 14.91 49.71 14.11
N GLN A 893 15.09 48.50 14.63
CA GLN A 893 16.31 48.05 15.32
C GLN A 893 16.96 46.93 14.48
N VAL A 894 18.28 46.74 14.58
CA VAL A 894 19.03 45.72 13.83
C VAL A 894 20.00 45.00 14.77
N TRP A 895 19.98 43.66 14.74
CA TRP A 895 21.02 42.85 15.38
C TRP A 895 22.23 42.74 14.46
N VAL A 896 23.40 43.01 15.01
CA VAL A 896 24.69 42.89 14.33
C VAL A 896 25.49 41.81 15.03
N TRP A 897 25.90 40.80 14.28
CA TRP A 897 26.81 39.77 14.77
C TRP A 897 28.22 40.05 14.25
N GLU A 898 29.15 40.30 15.18
CA GLU A 898 30.57 40.47 14.87
C GLU A 898 31.23 39.07 14.84
N TYR A 899 31.81 38.69 13.70
CA TYR A 899 32.50 37.41 13.55
C TYR A 899 33.90 37.61 12.96
N GLU A 900 34.86 36.82 13.45
CA GLU A 900 36.23 36.82 12.93
C GLU A 900 36.36 35.85 11.75
N THR A 901 37.00 36.30 10.69
CA THR A 901 37.48 35.46 9.59
C THR A 901 38.99 35.58 9.45
N ASP A 902 39.60 34.71 8.64
CA ASP A 902 41.02 34.80 8.29
C ASP A 902 41.40 36.15 7.63
N GLU A 903 40.42 36.94 7.18
CA GLU A 903 40.59 38.26 6.54
C GLU A 903 40.32 39.45 7.49
N GLY A 904 39.90 39.20 8.73
CA GLY A 904 39.62 40.23 9.75
C GLY A 904 38.26 40.09 10.44
N ALA A 905 37.89 41.09 11.24
CA ALA A 905 36.57 41.17 11.87
C ALA A 905 35.53 41.69 10.87
N HIS A 906 34.42 40.96 10.73
CA HIS A 906 33.29 41.31 9.86
C HIS A 906 31.99 41.41 10.67
N ASP A 907 31.12 42.31 10.23
CA ASP A 907 29.81 42.52 10.81
C ASP A 907 28.73 41.90 9.89
N LEU A 908 27.92 40.99 10.42
CA LEU A 908 26.71 40.50 9.75
C LEU A 908 25.49 41.27 10.28
N TYR A 909 24.88 42.07 9.42
CA TYR A 909 23.68 42.83 9.71
C TYR A 909 22.44 41.96 9.45
N MET A 910 21.60 41.76 10.46
CA MET A 910 20.36 41.01 10.37
C MET A 910 19.21 41.95 9.98
N ASP A 911 19.22 42.41 8.73
CA ASP A 911 18.26 43.39 8.23
C ASP A 911 16.88 42.77 7.94
N GLN A 912 15.84 43.59 8.05
CA GLN A 912 14.48 43.19 7.70
C GLN A 912 14.41 42.76 6.22
N GLY A 913 13.83 41.57 5.99
CA GLY A 913 13.62 40.99 4.66
C GLY A 913 14.70 40.00 4.22
N GLU A 914 15.85 39.96 4.90
CA GLU A 914 16.93 39.02 4.61
C GLU A 914 16.56 37.58 4.95
N GLU A 915 17.06 36.63 4.15
CA GLU A 915 16.86 35.20 4.37
C GLU A 915 17.84 34.69 5.43
N ILE A 916 17.32 33.97 6.42
CA ILE A 916 18.11 33.39 7.49
C ILE A 916 17.86 31.91 7.63
N ARG A 917 18.89 31.20 8.10
CA ARG A 917 18.84 29.78 8.43
C ARG A 917 19.03 29.62 9.93
N PHE A 918 18.13 28.87 10.54
CA PHE A 918 18.17 28.65 11.97
C PHE A 918 17.83 27.20 12.25
N ARG A 919 18.55 26.62 13.21
CA ARG A 919 18.36 25.23 13.61
C ARG A 919 17.38 25.16 14.76
N VAL A 920 16.37 24.30 14.71
CA VAL A 920 15.47 24.05 15.84
C VAL A 920 16.25 23.32 16.93
N VAL A 921 16.36 23.89 18.13
CA VAL A 921 17.11 23.31 19.25
C VAL A 921 16.24 22.93 20.43
N ASP A 922 15.00 23.41 20.48
CA ASP A 922 13.99 22.99 21.44
C ASP A 922 12.58 23.31 20.92
N GLU A 923 11.59 22.53 21.34
CA GLU A 923 10.17 22.75 21.03
C GLU A 923 9.35 22.77 22.32
N LEU A 924 8.87 23.96 22.70
CA LEU A 924 8.12 24.17 23.94
C LEU A 924 6.73 24.73 23.65
N PHE A 925 5.70 23.98 24.08
CA PHE A 925 4.31 24.42 24.11
C PHE A 925 3.96 24.81 25.55
N LEU A 926 3.63 26.08 25.80
CA LEU A 926 3.27 26.58 27.13
C LEU A 926 1.80 27.02 27.15
N ASP A 927 0.99 26.42 28.03
CA ASP A 927 -0.36 26.91 28.32
C ASP A 927 -0.25 28.10 29.28
N THR A 928 -0.78 29.25 28.87
CA THR A 928 -0.70 30.50 29.64
C THR A 928 -2.07 30.96 30.13
N SER A 929 -3.05 30.06 30.14
CA SER A 929 -4.40 30.34 30.63
C SER A 929 -4.41 30.48 32.16
N PRO A 930 -5.11 31.46 32.76
CA PRO A 930 -5.10 31.67 34.20
C PRO A 930 -5.83 30.54 34.94
N THR A 931 -5.13 29.79 35.81
CA THR A 931 -5.75 28.81 36.72
C THR A 931 -6.30 29.47 37.98
N GLY A 932 -7.59 29.27 38.28
CA GLY A 932 -8.22 29.71 39.52
C GLY A 932 -7.78 28.92 40.77
N PRO A 933 -8.03 29.41 42.00
CA PRO A 933 -7.44 28.86 43.22
C PRO A 933 -8.08 27.52 43.63
N LYS A 934 -7.24 26.59 44.12
CA LYS A 934 -7.64 25.27 44.67
C LYS A 934 -8.06 25.40 46.14
N THR A 935 -9.08 24.64 46.55
CA THR A 935 -9.40 24.40 47.97
C THR A 935 -9.74 22.93 48.23
N GLU A 936 -9.12 22.37 49.27
CA GLU A 936 -9.45 21.11 49.94
C GLU A 936 -10.61 21.32 50.93
N GLN A 937 -11.57 20.37 51.02
CA GLN A 937 -12.12 19.75 52.25
C GLN A 937 -13.47 19.00 52.04
N GLU A 938 -13.55 17.87 52.75
CA GLU A 938 -14.54 16.81 53.04
C GLU A 938 -16.08 16.99 52.92
N ALA A 939 -16.72 15.97 52.29
CA ALA A 939 -17.83 15.08 52.73
C ALA A 939 -19.28 15.63 53.05
N PRO A 940 -20.33 14.77 53.26
CA PRO A 940 -21.38 14.44 52.27
C PRO A 940 -22.84 14.71 52.80
N PRO A 941 -23.89 13.95 52.41
CA PRO A 941 -24.90 14.20 51.36
C PRO A 941 -26.29 14.62 51.90
N SER A 942 -27.19 15.19 51.08
CA SER A 942 -28.66 14.96 51.20
C SER A 942 -29.53 15.60 50.11
N SER A 943 -30.39 14.75 49.55
CA SER A 943 -31.81 14.89 49.14
C SER A 943 -32.39 16.20 48.57
N THR A 944 -33.14 15.97 47.47
CA THR A 944 -34.44 16.56 47.07
C THR A 944 -34.49 17.94 46.37
N THR A 945 -34.81 17.86 45.08
CA THR A 945 -35.52 18.78 44.15
C THR A 945 -36.82 19.43 44.71
N PRO A 946 -37.49 20.36 43.98
CA PRO A 946 -37.01 21.50 43.16
C PRO A 946 -37.94 22.75 43.27
N ALA A 947 -37.65 23.79 42.47
CA ALA A 947 -38.54 24.81 41.85
C ALA A 947 -38.02 26.24 42.10
N ALA A 948 -37.48 26.90 41.06
CA ALA A 948 -38.15 27.93 40.22
C ALA A 948 -38.35 29.27 40.96
N ALA A 949 -38.14 30.48 40.44
CA ALA A 949 -37.64 31.11 39.22
C ALA A 949 -37.81 32.64 39.48
N ALA A 950 -37.26 33.51 38.61
CA ALA A 950 -37.51 34.97 38.52
C ALA A 950 -36.79 35.87 39.56
N ASP A 951 -36.28 37.07 39.28
CA ASP A 951 -36.01 37.84 38.05
C ASP A 951 -35.17 39.07 38.45
N ASP A 952 -34.46 39.63 37.47
CA ASP A 952 -34.08 41.02 37.26
C ASP A 952 -33.29 41.88 38.29
N SER A 953 -32.24 42.53 37.75
CA SER A 953 -32.01 43.99 37.78
C SER A 953 -30.61 44.50 38.19
N THR A 954 -29.92 45.01 37.15
CA THR A 954 -29.25 46.33 37.05
C THR A 954 -28.00 46.74 37.88
N GLN A 955 -26.95 47.04 37.08
CA GLN A 955 -26.12 48.27 37.03
C GLN A 955 -24.82 48.45 37.86
N LYS A 956 -23.76 48.66 37.05
CA LYS A 956 -22.71 49.71 37.06
C LYS A 956 -21.35 49.48 37.77
N LYS A 957 -20.34 49.36 36.90
CA LYS A 957 -19.00 50.03 36.83
C LYS A 957 -18.39 50.57 38.13
N GLU A 958 -17.19 50.09 38.47
CA GLU A 958 -15.91 50.81 38.25
C GLU A 958 -14.69 49.89 38.55
N THR A 959 -13.69 49.95 37.68
CA THR A 959 -12.36 49.33 37.80
C THR A 959 -11.51 49.98 38.88
N PRO A 960 -10.51 49.25 39.43
CA PRO A 960 -9.15 49.77 39.27
C PRO A 960 -8.12 48.66 39.01
N TYR A 961 -7.33 48.81 37.94
CA TYR A 961 -6.02 48.15 37.85
C TYR A 961 -5.00 48.92 38.68
N THR A 962 -4.06 48.21 39.29
CA THR A 962 -2.74 48.72 39.68
C THR A 962 -1.69 47.65 39.38
N LEU A 963 -0.61 48.10 38.74
CA LEU A 963 0.48 47.32 38.17
C LEU A 963 1.51 46.87 39.23
N LEU A 964 1.94 45.61 39.20
CA LEU A 964 3.17 45.12 39.85
C LEU A 964 3.89 44.16 38.89
N ARG A 965 5.18 44.44 38.63
CA ARG A 965 6.13 43.65 37.83
C ARG A 965 6.20 42.19 38.29
N CYS A 966 5.94 41.23 37.39
CA CYS A 966 6.76 40.03 37.16
C CYS A 966 6.23 39.26 35.93
N CYS A 967 7.16 38.75 35.12
CA CYS A 967 7.07 37.81 34.00
C CYS A 967 5.70 37.35 33.42
N ARG A 968 5.62 37.49 32.09
CA ARG A 968 5.12 36.54 31.07
C ARG A 968 3.61 36.40 30.75
N CYS A 969 3.41 36.42 29.42
CA CYS A 969 2.54 35.58 28.57
C CYS A 969 1.12 36.04 28.17
N PHE A 970 0.93 36.07 26.85
CA PHE A 970 -0.32 35.66 26.17
C PHE A 970 0.07 34.80 24.95
N GLY A 971 -0.09 33.48 25.07
CA GLY A 971 -0.05 32.47 23.99
C GLY A 971 1.22 32.41 23.12
N SER A 972 2.19 31.55 23.46
CA SER A 972 3.42 31.38 22.67
C SER A 972 3.78 29.91 22.45
N CYS A 973 4.01 29.52 21.18
CA CYS A 973 4.97 28.45 20.86
C CYS A 973 6.36 29.07 20.94
N GLU A 974 7.20 28.60 21.87
CA GLU A 974 8.62 28.96 21.85
C GLU A 974 9.33 27.88 21.05
N ILE A 975 9.57 28.11 19.75
CA ILE A 975 10.55 27.34 18.99
C ILE A 975 11.91 27.98 19.26
N ARG A 976 12.73 27.34 20.10
CA ARG A 976 14.08 27.85 20.34
C ARG A 976 14.96 27.41 19.20
N CYS A 977 15.73 28.34 18.66
CA CYS A 977 16.54 28.09 17.49
C CYS A 977 17.93 28.69 17.63
N ASP A 978 18.96 27.98 17.17
CA ASP A 978 20.32 28.50 17.09
C ASP A 978 20.58 29.08 15.69
N PHE A 979 21.11 30.30 15.64
CA PHE A 979 21.45 30.96 14.38
C PHE A 979 22.72 30.34 13.76
N LEU A 980 22.67 30.04 12.46
CA LEU A 980 23.80 29.41 11.76
C LEU A 980 24.61 30.44 10.97
N ALA A 981 25.93 30.34 11.06
CA ALA A 981 26.85 31.20 10.32
C ALA A 981 26.67 31.06 8.79
N PRO A 982 26.76 32.15 8.01
CA PRO A 982 26.86 32.05 6.56
C PRO A 982 28.08 31.22 6.17
N THR A 983 27.92 30.29 5.22
CA THR A 983 29.07 29.64 4.59
C THR A 983 29.73 30.62 3.62
N PRO A 984 31.05 30.84 3.67
CA PRO A 984 31.71 31.75 2.75
C PRO A 984 31.78 31.08 1.38
N THR A 985 30.84 31.42 0.49
CA THR A 985 30.95 31.35 -0.99
C THR A 985 29.66 31.88 -1.63
N GLY A 986 29.48 33.20 -1.59
CA GLY A 986 28.44 33.90 -2.34
C GLY A 986 29.02 34.59 -3.58
N THR A 987 28.85 33.98 -4.75
CA THR A 987 28.73 34.73 -6.02
C THR A 987 27.41 34.33 -6.66
N ARG A 988 26.41 35.23 -6.61
CA ARG A 988 25.19 35.16 -7.43
C ARG A 988 25.32 36.18 -8.58
N PRO A 989 25.11 35.79 -9.85
CA PRO A 989 25.03 36.74 -10.95
C PRO A 989 23.64 37.40 -11.01
N VAL A 990 23.66 38.68 -11.38
CA VAL A 990 22.53 39.57 -11.59
C VAL A 990 21.85 39.26 -12.94
N CYS A 991 20.52 39.16 -12.96
CA CYS A 991 19.70 39.31 -14.16
C CYS A 991 18.59 40.32 -13.89
N ALA A 992 18.66 41.48 -14.55
CA ALA A 992 17.57 42.43 -14.71
C ALA A 992 17.17 42.46 -16.19
N VAL A 993 15.87 42.63 -16.44
CA VAL A 993 15.20 42.64 -17.74
C VAL A 993 15.02 44.10 -18.17
N ASP A 994 15.32 44.42 -19.44
CA ASP A 994 14.62 45.44 -20.23
C ASP A 994 14.77 45.13 -21.74
N ALA A 995 13.67 45.16 -22.48
CA ALA A 995 13.57 45.07 -23.95
C ALA A 995 13.48 46.51 -24.55
N PRO A 996 13.33 46.78 -25.88
CA PRO A 996 13.29 45.93 -27.08
C PRO A 996 14.16 46.45 -28.28
N GLU A 997 14.25 45.70 -29.39
CA GLU A 997 14.03 46.15 -30.79
C GLU A 997 14.70 45.28 -31.87
N PHE A 998 13.94 45.12 -32.97
CA PHE A 998 14.29 44.55 -34.26
C PHE A 998 15.52 45.21 -34.93
N ARG A 999 16.40 44.41 -35.56
CA ARG A 999 16.77 44.57 -36.99
C ARG A 999 17.67 43.43 -37.50
N ALA A 1000 17.39 43.06 -38.75
CA ALA A 1000 18.04 42.05 -39.56
C ALA A 1000 19.50 42.38 -39.93
N HIS A 1001 20.34 41.37 -40.14
CA HIS A 1001 20.96 41.10 -41.45
C HIS A 1001 21.77 39.79 -41.48
N HIS A 1002 21.54 39.04 -42.57
CA HIS A 1002 22.34 37.94 -43.13
C HIS A 1002 23.86 38.12 -43.09
N THR A 1003 24.62 37.03 -42.86
CA THR A 1003 25.52 36.30 -43.82
C THR A 1003 26.33 35.24 -43.02
N GLN A 1004 26.12 33.94 -43.21
CA GLN A 1004 26.75 33.01 -44.17
C GLN A 1004 28.06 32.31 -43.70
N ILE A 1005 27.99 30.96 -43.65
CA ILE A 1005 28.99 29.95 -44.11
C ILE A 1005 30.25 29.81 -43.20
N VAL A 1006 30.87 28.65 -42.88
CA VAL A 1006 30.96 27.26 -43.38
C VAL A 1006 31.34 26.37 -42.18
N GLY A 1007 31.00 25.08 -42.19
CA GLY A 1007 31.74 24.04 -41.46
C GLY A 1007 30.90 22.85 -41.10
#